data_AF-A0A078KT24-F1
#
_entry.id   AF-A0A078KT24-F1
#
_cell.length_a   1.000
_cell.length_b   1.000
_cell.length_c   1.000
_cell.angle_alpha   90.00
_cell.angle_beta   90.00
_cell.angle_gamma   90.00
#
_symmetry.space_group_name_H-M   'P 1'
#
loop_
_entity.id
_entity.type
_entity.pdbx_description
1 polymer ?
#
loop_
_entity_poly.entity_id
_entity_poly.type
_entity_poly.pdbx_seq_one_letter_code
_entity_poly.pdbx_strand_id
1 'polypeptide(L)'
;MISYKGKNLTKFKDKTAGKNNSEVDGFYIDDEGKEYFIKKPKDKRELFTELFAGLLLKEFMARGLIDPNYFDSLICADYIQFEDGSYGLIQPKVSFTVLYDIIGTGYKDGSDRDPLFEMIAGPSHYPTLTQQGRYYGLSMALMFSLLLGDYSVHSGNVVVLNKFFDADTLIKQFARIDWGAAFRYFAQKENNEDILVPYEYQGWLNLKWLTKGYFANYKNIYGLFSAIATKASDLVGAMSEVPMKDIVNSALSQIPADMLDKATQVELAKYMAIDSFADASFGPEGDYQQVADIFSSVLNDRLAKITVLKEPVTQQESSAVHAEVDPPASMYQSIIVSEYKPVSITIDPEGALPEQFELLHQIIQKTKALDFRQIDFTRLAQQFNHHLDLLAHQTEVLNLWQHKPNSNVNMFAPYSSGSTKAILGSAYVAQYRESTILKRLYTMSEDGSLISLRFGAYEDAVRNYARDPVKVESLWLKIEALLTNSYAVINELHLLQNAQLSSDRDVNNLENIGHHVQNLNTYLGAFAESKRLLDQFFEKSSIAINKTATTFDSTCFYSISDPELLDMSGEQLVTICLDELFAATPSPLVVRIVKNDILWQRLLEGYSDGAFEQRVDKPQDKMICLQQWRQELSRFWTYKNSFYLNTSMIGKDLDAEEMGLHFQALPAAFQADEEIYQANKGVVDVLALWNSSNKNFLSKEQRFLAKKSEQSYSELQTAFKNLPSDLGQHYQSNMELYEKEMHYRHTLALHKEQADFDEAARTFAELSQALDQLSPDQKLIYQAEFAILQAILLNWQLQQLFIAQKLNFERAATPQAKVAMFSGLNVAFLALPPELSVQYQEQINASNKEVAYLRQLIAHQQQDTISKSRTTFPALKTAYDELHPQQKNSYQQSFETLEQNDTSYKLLLANQIIKNSNNIQTINGVLEALKNDGTLRNAAFKDIRLWSAISKSKKELLEPEVIRKDLLIIQKFYADRALPENDEEFGEEYNQSLINFYERTLEIRLSNLSVKAQATAIIAAAHEEFGHRHKAARYLADGLMLASILFFGLGLAIMGARYATSTSVFFSNAATKRETILTQEWMKKLEDLPDDDEAMQAHQLFNTPSAASAA
;
A
#
# COMPACT_ATOMS: atom_id res chain seq x y z
N MET A 1 54.14 -37.18 -38.79
CA MET A 1 53.79 -35.76 -38.69
C MET A 1 54.93 -34.95 -39.26
N ILE A 2 54.69 -34.23 -40.36
CA ILE A 2 55.73 -33.45 -41.05
C ILE A 2 55.66 -32.02 -40.51
N SER A 3 56.82 -31.40 -40.22
CA SER A 3 56.87 -30.02 -39.74
C SER A 3 57.82 -29.16 -40.57
N TYR A 4 57.49 -27.89 -40.76
CA TYR A 4 58.35 -26.91 -41.42
C TYR A 4 58.37 -25.61 -40.61
N LYS A 5 59.57 -25.09 -40.30
CA LYS A 5 59.77 -23.86 -39.50
C LYS A 5 58.94 -23.81 -38.20
N GLY A 6 58.84 -24.94 -37.50
CA GLY A 6 58.10 -25.05 -36.23
C GLY A 6 56.58 -25.17 -36.35
N LYS A 7 56.05 -25.34 -37.58
CA LYS A 7 54.61 -25.54 -37.85
C LYS A 7 54.35 -26.96 -38.33
N ASN A 8 53.23 -27.55 -37.89
CA ASN A 8 52.81 -28.87 -38.38
C ASN A 8 52.18 -28.73 -39.76
N LEU A 9 52.43 -29.70 -40.64
CA LEU A 9 51.89 -29.76 -41.99
C LEU A 9 50.97 -30.96 -42.16
N THR A 10 49.76 -30.70 -42.64
CA THR A 10 48.78 -31.73 -42.97
C THR A 10 48.61 -31.83 -44.48
N LYS A 11 48.80 -33.03 -45.05
CA LYS A 11 48.57 -33.28 -46.48
C LYS A 11 47.07 -33.23 -46.76
N PHE A 12 46.64 -32.42 -47.72
CA PHE A 12 45.22 -32.32 -48.09
C PHE A 12 44.93 -32.71 -49.54
N LYS A 13 45.96 -32.79 -50.40
CA LYS A 13 45.78 -33.16 -51.81
C LYS A 13 47.03 -33.80 -52.40
N ASP A 14 46.86 -34.84 -53.21
CA ASP A 14 47.93 -35.42 -54.01
C ASP A 14 48.20 -34.59 -55.27
N LYS A 15 49.44 -34.62 -55.76
CA LYS A 15 49.74 -34.02 -57.06
C LYS A 15 49.26 -34.93 -58.19
N THR A 16 48.81 -34.32 -59.28
CA THR A 16 48.19 -35.03 -60.42
C THR A 16 49.11 -35.16 -61.64
N ALA A 17 50.26 -34.47 -61.67
CA ALA A 17 51.19 -34.43 -62.80
C ALA A 17 52.67 -34.35 -62.34
N GLY A 18 53.61 -34.72 -63.23
CA GLY A 18 55.07 -34.67 -63.01
C GLY A 18 55.75 -36.04 -62.87
N LYS A 19 57.10 -36.07 -62.94
CA LYS A 19 57.91 -37.31 -63.00
C LYS A 19 58.18 -37.99 -61.65
N ASN A 20 58.04 -37.26 -60.55
CA ASN A 20 58.24 -37.78 -59.19
C ASN A 20 56.91 -38.34 -58.68
N ASN A 21 56.88 -39.50 -58.02
CA ASN A 21 55.65 -40.13 -57.49
C ASN A 21 55.95 -40.76 -56.12
N SER A 22 56.46 -39.97 -55.18
CA SER A 22 56.65 -40.42 -53.78
C SER A 22 55.34 -40.27 -53.00
N GLU A 23 55.10 -41.10 -51.98
CA GLU A 23 53.91 -41.00 -51.10
C GLU A 23 53.83 -39.63 -50.40
N VAL A 24 54.97 -38.99 -50.15
CA VAL A 24 55.03 -37.65 -49.53
C VAL A 24 54.81 -36.52 -50.53
N ASP A 25 54.78 -36.78 -51.84
CA ASP A 25 54.58 -35.74 -52.84
C ASP A 25 53.14 -35.24 -52.80
N GLY A 26 52.93 -33.93 -52.74
CA GLY A 26 51.58 -33.35 -52.74
C GLY A 26 51.50 -31.95 -52.14
N PHE A 27 50.27 -31.55 -51.84
CA PHE A 27 49.93 -30.27 -51.26
C PHE A 27 49.60 -30.41 -49.78
N TYR A 28 50.19 -29.52 -49.00
CA TYR A 28 50.15 -29.51 -47.54
C TYR A 28 49.66 -28.15 -47.05
N ILE A 29 49.00 -28.12 -45.91
CA ILE A 29 48.56 -26.89 -45.24
C ILE A 29 49.12 -26.86 -43.82
N ASP A 30 49.57 -25.69 -43.36
CA ASP A 30 49.99 -25.50 -41.98
C ASP A 30 48.83 -25.11 -41.06
N ASP A 31 49.09 -25.09 -39.75
CA ASP A 31 48.11 -24.75 -38.71
C ASP A 31 47.56 -23.30 -38.82
N GLU A 32 48.18 -22.45 -39.67
CA GLU A 32 47.75 -21.07 -39.95
C GLU A 32 47.01 -20.95 -41.30
N GLY A 33 46.78 -22.06 -41.99
CA GLY A 33 46.06 -22.10 -43.25
C GLY A 33 46.92 -21.83 -44.48
N LYS A 34 48.26 -21.75 -44.37
CA LYS A 34 49.14 -21.51 -45.51
C LYS A 34 49.49 -22.81 -46.22
N GLU A 35 49.36 -22.79 -47.55
CA GLU A 35 49.52 -23.98 -48.38
C GLU A 35 50.92 -24.08 -49.02
N TYR A 36 51.44 -25.29 -49.09
CA TYR A 36 52.75 -25.63 -49.63
C TYR A 36 52.65 -26.79 -50.62
N PHE A 37 53.58 -26.83 -51.58
CA PHE A 37 53.85 -28.00 -52.40
C PHE A 37 55.14 -28.65 -51.91
N ILE A 38 55.08 -29.95 -51.63
CA ILE A 38 56.24 -30.75 -51.24
C ILE A 38 56.52 -31.77 -52.33
N LYS A 39 57.78 -31.87 -52.75
CA LYS A 39 58.29 -32.94 -53.62
C LYS A 39 59.54 -33.58 -53.01
N LYS A 40 59.67 -34.89 -53.15
CA LYS A 40 60.88 -35.66 -52.83
C LYS A 40 61.55 -36.11 -54.14
N PRO A 41 62.58 -35.38 -54.63
CA PRO A 41 63.27 -35.76 -55.87
C PRO A 41 63.90 -37.15 -55.75
N LYS A 42 63.81 -37.95 -56.83
CA LYS A 42 64.51 -39.25 -56.89
C LYS A 42 66.01 -39.09 -57.08
N ASP A 43 66.43 -38.06 -57.81
CA ASP A 43 67.83 -37.70 -58.04
C ASP A 43 68.29 -36.73 -56.94
N LYS A 44 69.26 -37.15 -56.11
CA LYS A 44 69.81 -36.30 -55.05
C LYS A 44 70.54 -35.07 -55.58
N ARG A 45 70.97 -35.09 -56.85
CA ARG A 45 71.58 -33.91 -57.51
C ARG A 45 70.52 -32.84 -57.77
N GLU A 46 69.32 -33.24 -58.19
CA GLU A 46 68.17 -32.34 -58.37
C GLU A 46 67.77 -31.72 -57.03
N LEU A 47 67.72 -32.53 -55.95
CA LEU A 47 67.49 -32.05 -54.59
C LEU A 47 68.48 -30.93 -54.19
N PHE A 48 69.79 -31.15 -54.39
CA PHE A 48 70.80 -30.14 -54.08
C PHE A 48 70.68 -28.90 -54.96
N THR A 49 70.65 -29.07 -56.28
CA THR A 49 70.71 -27.96 -57.24
C THR A 49 69.51 -27.03 -57.11
N GLU A 50 68.30 -27.58 -56.93
CA GLU A 50 67.09 -26.79 -56.74
C GLU A 50 67.04 -26.11 -55.37
N LEU A 51 67.47 -26.81 -54.30
CA LEU A 51 67.59 -26.21 -52.98
C LEU A 51 68.57 -25.04 -53.00
N PHE A 52 69.77 -25.26 -53.52
CA PHE A 52 70.83 -24.26 -53.50
C PHE A 52 70.47 -23.04 -54.36
N ALA A 53 69.84 -23.25 -55.51
CA ALA A 53 69.26 -22.17 -56.30
C ALA A 53 68.21 -21.39 -55.48
N GLY A 54 67.32 -22.08 -54.77
CA GLY A 54 66.31 -21.44 -53.94
C GLY A 54 66.86 -20.67 -52.74
N LEU A 55 67.90 -21.18 -52.09
CA LEU A 55 68.59 -20.48 -51.00
C LEU A 55 69.30 -19.22 -51.52
N LEU A 56 69.98 -19.30 -52.67
CA LEU A 56 70.58 -18.12 -53.30
C LEU A 56 69.52 -17.05 -53.64
N LEU A 57 68.41 -17.44 -54.28
CA LEU A 57 67.32 -16.51 -54.61
C LEU A 57 66.73 -15.88 -53.35
N LYS A 58 66.54 -16.65 -52.28
CA LYS A 58 66.08 -16.14 -50.98
C LYS A 58 67.06 -15.15 -50.36
N GLU A 59 68.37 -15.37 -50.47
CA GLU A 59 69.37 -14.40 -50.01
C GLU A 59 69.30 -13.09 -50.79
N PHE A 60 69.14 -13.14 -52.13
CA PHE A 60 68.93 -11.93 -52.93
C PHE A 60 67.66 -11.17 -52.52
N MET A 61 66.55 -11.88 -52.26
CA MET A 61 65.30 -11.29 -51.81
C MET A 61 65.42 -10.71 -50.38
N ALA A 62 65.97 -11.47 -49.44
CA ALA A 62 66.06 -11.09 -48.02
C ALA A 62 66.96 -9.88 -47.78
N ARG A 63 67.98 -9.69 -48.61
CA ARG A 63 68.90 -8.54 -48.53
C ARG A 63 68.39 -7.29 -49.26
N GLY A 64 67.18 -7.34 -49.83
CA GLY A 64 66.59 -6.22 -50.56
C GLY A 64 67.30 -5.90 -51.88
N LEU A 65 68.03 -6.86 -52.46
CA LEU A 65 68.73 -6.69 -53.74
C LEU A 65 67.78 -6.79 -54.94
N ILE A 66 66.57 -7.28 -54.70
CA ILE A 66 65.48 -7.40 -55.66
C ILE A 66 64.28 -6.63 -55.10
N ASP A 67 63.60 -5.86 -55.94
CA ASP A 67 62.35 -5.20 -55.56
C ASP A 67 61.28 -6.26 -55.16
N PRO A 68 60.60 -6.10 -54.00
CA PRO A 68 59.62 -7.05 -53.49
C PRO A 68 58.52 -7.47 -54.47
N ASN A 69 58.16 -6.61 -55.44
CA ASN A 69 57.16 -6.92 -56.45
C ASN A 69 57.57 -8.10 -57.35
N TYR A 70 58.87 -8.41 -57.44
CA TYR A 70 59.38 -9.54 -58.22
C TYR A 70 59.57 -10.82 -57.41
N PHE A 71 59.29 -10.84 -56.11
CA PHE A 71 59.50 -12.03 -55.28
C PHE A 71 58.67 -13.22 -55.77
N ASP A 72 57.40 -12.97 -56.13
CA ASP A 72 56.52 -14.01 -56.70
C ASP A 72 56.95 -14.46 -58.11
N SER A 73 57.81 -13.70 -58.80
CA SER A 73 58.38 -14.11 -60.10
C SER A 73 59.47 -15.18 -59.95
N LEU A 74 59.99 -15.37 -58.73
CA LEU A 74 61.12 -16.25 -58.40
C LEU A 74 60.67 -17.35 -57.41
N ILE A 75 59.71 -18.16 -57.83
CA ILE A 75 59.18 -19.26 -57.01
C ILE A 75 60.27 -20.31 -56.82
N CYS A 76 60.71 -20.47 -55.59
CA CYS A 76 61.84 -21.34 -55.27
C CYS A 76 61.57 -22.21 -54.03
N ALA A 77 62.30 -23.32 -53.98
CA ALA A 77 62.17 -24.30 -52.90
C ALA A 77 63.00 -23.95 -51.66
N ASP A 78 62.57 -24.48 -50.53
CA ASP A 78 63.35 -24.72 -49.32
C ASP A 78 63.52 -26.23 -49.11
N TYR A 79 64.33 -26.62 -48.13
CA TYR A 79 64.36 -28.01 -47.70
C TYR A 79 63.28 -28.30 -46.65
N ILE A 80 62.87 -29.56 -46.60
CA ILE A 80 62.11 -30.13 -45.49
C ILE A 80 62.67 -31.50 -45.14
N GLN A 81 62.80 -31.80 -43.85
CA GLN A 81 63.24 -33.11 -43.37
C GLN A 81 62.03 -33.98 -43.06
N PHE A 82 62.08 -35.25 -43.47
CA PHE A 82 61.06 -36.26 -43.18
C PHE A 82 61.43 -37.07 -41.94
N GLU A 83 60.47 -37.83 -41.40
CA GLU A 83 60.67 -38.66 -40.20
C GLU A 83 61.74 -39.74 -40.36
N ASP A 84 61.98 -40.20 -41.60
CA ASP A 84 63.05 -41.17 -41.92
C ASP A 84 64.46 -40.53 -41.96
N GLY A 85 64.58 -39.25 -41.62
CA GLY A 85 65.81 -38.46 -41.65
C GLY A 85 66.19 -37.96 -43.04
N SER A 86 65.50 -38.39 -44.10
CA SER A 86 65.77 -37.94 -45.47
C SER A 86 65.15 -36.56 -45.75
N TYR A 87 65.58 -35.95 -46.86
CA TYR A 87 65.19 -34.59 -47.23
C TYR A 87 64.30 -34.55 -48.47
N GLY A 88 63.43 -33.55 -48.53
CA GLY A 88 62.65 -33.14 -49.69
C GLY A 88 62.70 -31.64 -49.89
N LEU A 89 61.98 -31.19 -50.91
CA LEU A 89 61.84 -29.78 -51.26
C LEU A 89 60.43 -29.31 -50.93
N ILE A 90 60.32 -28.19 -50.25
CA ILE A 90 59.07 -27.50 -49.93
C ILE A 90 59.04 -26.12 -50.59
N GLN A 91 57.97 -25.78 -51.27
CA GLN A 91 57.77 -24.46 -51.86
C GLN A 91 56.36 -23.96 -51.57
N PRO A 92 56.11 -22.63 -51.57
CA PRO A 92 54.76 -22.09 -51.46
C PRO A 92 53.86 -22.63 -52.58
N LYS A 93 52.60 -22.97 -52.27
CA LYS A 93 51.62 -23.30 -53.30
C LYS A 93 51.15 -21.99 -53.95
N VAL A 94 51.45 -21.81 -55.22
CA VAL A 94 51.07 -20.63 -56.01
C VAL A 94 50.08 -21.03 -57.10
N SER A 95 49.05 -20.22 -57.31
CA SER A 95 48.12 -20.40 -58.43
C SER A 95 48.69 -19.77 -59.70
N PHE A 96 48.83 -20.55 -60.77
CA PHE A 96 49.40 -20.10 -62.03
C PHE A 96 48.82 -20.87 -63.23
N THR A 97 48.99 -20.29 -64.40
CA THR A 97 48.78 -20.88 -65.72
C THR A 97 50.14 -21.14 -66.36
N VAL A 98 50.36 -22.33 -66.88
CA VAL A 98 51.60 -22.72 -67.57
C VAL A 98 51.72 -22.03 -68.92
N LEU A 99 52.95 -21.71 -69.35
CA LEU A 99 53.16 -20.92 -70.56
C LEU A 99 52.70 -21.64 -71.84
N TYR A 100 52.77 -22.98 -71.91
CA TYR A 100 52.37 -23.71 -73.13
C TYR A 100 50.88 -23.57 -73.46
N ASP A 101 50.03 -23.37 -72.46
CA ASP A 101 48.60 -23.09 -72.65
C ASP A 101 48.38 -21.71 -73.27
N ILE A 102 49.27 -20.76 -72.97
CA ILE A 102 49.17 -19.36 -73.42
C ILE A 102 49.64 -19.21 -74.86
N ILE A 103 50.77 -19.83 -75.22
CA ILE A 103 51.37 -19.73 -76.56
C ILE A 103 50.94 -20.85 -77.52
N GLY A 104 50.12 -21.78 -77.02
CA GLY A 104 49.55 -22.88 -77.80
C GLY A 104 50.57 -23.95 -78.20
N THR A 105 51.51 -24.30 -77.31
CA THR A 105 52.55 -25.32 -77.55
C THR A 105 52.34 -26.61 -76.72
N GLY A 106 51.15 -26.82 -76.16
CA GLY A 106 50.76 -28.02 -75.42
C GLY A 106 50.30 -29.19 -76.29
N TYR A 107 50.20 -30.39 -75.70
CA TYR A 107 49.49 -31.51 -76.33
C TYR A 107 48.01 -31.19 -76.52
N LYS A 108 47.37 -31.81 -77.52
CA LYS A 108 45.94 -31.60 -77.82
C LYS A 108 44.99 -32.00 -76.68
N ASP A 109 45.44 -32.82 -75.74
CA ASP A 109 44.69 -33.23 -74.56
C ASP A 109 44.91 -32.31 -73.34
N GLY A 110 45.73 -31.26 -73.48
CA GLY A 110 46.00 -30.28 -72.43
C GLY A 110 46.80 -30.83 -71.23
N SER A 111 47.45 -31.99 -71.36
CA SER A 111 48.11 -32.68 -70.24
C SER A 111 49.47 -32.11 -69.84
N ASP A 112 50.28 -31.73 -70.83
CA ASP A 112 51.63 -31.17 -70.68
C ASP A 112 52.05 -30.43 -71.97
N ARG A 113 53.20 -29.77 -71.95
CA ARG A 113 53.84 -29.22 -73.16
C ARG A 113 54.16 -30.32 -74.17
N ASP A 114 54.05 -30.03 -75.47
CA ASP A 114 54.57 -30.91 -76.54
C ASP A 114 56.03 -30.52 -76.85
N PRO A 115 57.04 -31.28 -76.40
CA PRO A 115 58.44 -30.87 -76.53
C PRO A 115 58.93 -30.82 -77.98
N LEU A 116 58.35 -31.64 -78.88
CA LEU A 116 58.74 -31.67 -80.29
C LEU A 116 58.11 -30.52 -81.05
N PHE A 117 56.84 -30.23 -80.78
CA PHE A 117 56.16 -29.09 -81.37
C PHE A 117 56.76 -27.77 -80.90
N GLU A 118 57.00 -27.62 -79.59
CA GLU A 118 57.67 -26.45 -79.01
C GLU A 118 59.10 -26.27 -79.56
N MET A 119 59.83 -27.35 -79.82
CA MET A 119 61.15 -27.29 -80.45
C MET A 119 61.09 -26.70 -81.87
N ILE A 120 60.15 -27.15 -82.71
CA ILE A 120 60.11 -26.79 -84.14
C ILE A 120 59.45 -25.42 -84.33
N ALA A 121 58.34 -25.17 -83.63
CA ALA A 121 57.50 -24.00 -83.81
C ALA A 121 57.72 -22.92 -82.73
N GLY A 122 58.38 -23.24 -81.62
CA GLY A 122 58.61 -22.33 -80.48
C GLY A 122 59.09 -20.92 -80.86
N PRO A 123 60.13 -20.76 -81.71
CA PRO A 123 60.61 -19.43 -82.09
C PRO A 123 59.56 -18.54 -82.78
N SER A 124 58.54 -19.14 -83.41
CA SER A 124 57.43 -18.40 -84.04
C SER A 124 56.24 -18.17 -83.09
N HIS A 125 56.11 -18.99 -82.04
CA HIS A 125 55.02 -18.90 -81.06
C HIS A 125 55.37 -18.00 -79.86
N TYR A 126 56.62 -17.98 -79.40
CA TYR A 126 57.05 -17.17 -78.25
C TYR A 126 56.84 -15.65 -78.43
N PRO A 127 56.94 -15.06 -79.64
CA PRO A 127 56.55 -13.67 -79.87
C PRO A 127 55.08 -13.36 -79.53
N THR A 128 54.18 -14.35 -79.48
CA THR A 128 52.78 -14.14 -79.05
C THR A 128 52.67 -13.72 -77.58
N LEU A 129 53.74 -13.88 -76.79
CA LEU A 129 53.81 -13.33 -75.43
C LEU A 129 53.59 -11.81 -75.39
N THR A 130 53.94 -11.11 -76.46
CA THR A 130 53.75 -9.66 -76.62
C THR A 130 52.28 -9.27 -76.82
N GLN A 131 51.46 -10.21 -77.25
CA GLN A 131 50.02 -10.01 -77.44
C GLN A 131 49.24 -10.17 -76.14
N GLN A 132 49.91 -10.54 -75.04
CA GLN A 132 49.29 -10.78 -73.73
C GLN A 132 49.03 -9.50 -72.92
N GLY A 133 49.24 -8.31 -73.52
CA GLY A 133 49.09 -7.02 -72.86
C GLY A 133 50.35 -6.58 -72.11
N ARG A 134 50.18 -5.75 -71.09
CA ARG A 134 51.29 -5.34 -70.22
C ARG A 134 51.70 -6.51 -69.33
N TYR A 135 53.00 -6.77 -69.18
CA TYR A 135 53.49 -7.81 -68.29
C TYR A 135 54.78 -7.41 -67.59
N TYR A 136 55.08 -8.08 -66.49
CA TYR A 136 56.35 -7.94 -65.78
C TYR A 136 56.81 -9.31 -65.23
N GLY A 137 58.03 -9.36 -64.70
CA GLY A 137 58.58 -10.57 -64.10
C GLY A 137 59.34 -11.49 -65.07
N LEU A 138 59.00 -11.49 -66.36
CA LEU A 138 59.63 -12.38 -67.35
C LEU A 138 61.15 -12.12 -67.47
N SER A 139 61.56 -10.85 -67.61
CA SER A 139 62.98 -10.52 -67.71
C SER A 139 63.74 -10.80 -66.42
N MET A 140 63.08 -10.70 -65.25
CA MET A 140 63.67 -11.04 -63.95
C MET A 140 63.90 -12.55 -63.81
N ALA A 141 62.87 -13.34 -64.12
CA ALA A 141 62.92 -14.80 -64.10
C ALA A 141 64.02 -15.35 -65.05
N LEU A 142 64.10 -14.81 -66.27
CA LEU A 142 65.12 -15.20 -67.25
C LEU A 142 66.51 -14.70 -66.89
N MET A 143 66.64 -13.50 -66.33
CA MET A 143 67.93 -12.97 -65.84
C MET A 143 68.52 -13.89 -64.76
N PHE A 144 67.73 -14.27 -63.75
CA PHE A 144 68.19 -15.20 -62.72
C PHE A 144 68.42 -16.62 -63.25
N SER A 145 67.63 -17.09 -64.23
CA SER A 145 67.90 -18.36 -64.93
C SER A 145 69.26 -18.35 -65.64
N LEU A 146 69.59 -17.27 -66.35
CA LEU A 146 70.93 -17.07 -66.94
C LEU A 146 72.03 -16.91 -65.90
N LEU A 147 71.76 -16.23 -64.78
CA LEU A 147 72.76 -16.03 -63.73
C LEU A 147 73.15 -17.36 -63.07
N LEU A 148 72.16 -18.20 -62.75
CA LEU A 148 72.36 -19.50 -62.10
C LEU A 148 72.71 -20.64 -63.07
N GLY A 149 72.72 -20.38 -64.38
CA GLY A 149 72.98 -21.40 -65.39
C GLY A 149 71.90 -22.46 -65.50
N ASP A 150 70.65 -22.09 -65.23
CA ASP A 150 69.47 -22.90 -65.48
C ASP A 150 68.88 -22.58 -66.85
N TYR A 151 69.20 -23.42 -67.83
CA TYR A 151 68.75 -23.26 -69.21
C TYR A 151 67.39 -23.92 -69.50
N SER A 152 66.75 -24.54 -68.52
CA SER A 152 65.47 -25.26 -68.68
C SER A 152 64.25 -24.33 -68.60
N VAL A 153 64.31 -23.19 -69.30
CA VAL A 153 63.28 -22.13 -69.34
C VAL A 153 62.17 -22.40 -70.36
N HIS A 154 61.75 -23.66 -70.51
CA HIS A 154 60.68 -24.04 -71.44
C HIS A 154 59.29 -23.64 -70.94
N SER A 155 58.29 -23.74 -71.80
CA SER A 155 56.91 -23.33 -71.53
C SER A 155 56.18 -24.08 -70.40
N GLY A 156 56.71 -25.22 -69.92
CA GLY A 156 56.24 -25.86 -68.68
C GLY A 156 56.81 -25.28 -67.37
N ASN A 157 57.89 -24.51 -67.46
CA ASN A 157 58.74 -24.08 -66.34
C ASN A 157 58.71 -22.57 -66.11
N VAL A 158 58.26 -21.84 -67.12
CA VAL A 158 57.84 -20.45 -67.04
C VAL A 158 56.32 -20.43 -67.01
N VAL A 159 55.76 -19.67 -66.07
CA VAL A 159 54.32 -19.65 -65.79
C VAL A 159 53.84 -18.20 -65.66
N VAL A 160 52.55 -17.99 -65.80
CA VAL A 160 51.89 -16.71 -65.51
C VAL A 160 51.06 -16.89 -64.24
N LEU A 161 51.29 -16.04 -63.25
CA LEU A 161 50.56 -16.10 -61.99
C LEU A 161 49.09 -15.73 -62.20
N ASN A 162 48.18 -16.49 -61.59
CA ASN A 162 46.74 -16.22 -61.61
C ASN A 162 46.37 -15.15 -60.55
N LYS A 163 47.23 -14.14 -60.41
CA LYS A 163 46.97 -12.97 -59.55
C LYS A 163 46.45 -11.86 -60.45
N PHE A 164 45.18 -11.53 -60.28
CA PHE A 164 44.53 -10.48 -61.06
C PHE A 164 44.65 -9.19 -60.27
N PHE A 165 45.51 -8.31 -60.77
CA PHE A 165 45.73 -7.00 -60.15
C PHE A 165 44.78 -5.94 -60.70
N ASP A 166 44.02 -6.22 -61.77
CA ASP A 166 43.36 -5.15 -62.53
C ASP A 166 42.33 -5.65 -63.55
N ALA A 167 41.07 -5.17 -63.48
CA ALA A 167 40.01 -5.46 -64.45
C ALA A 167 40.07 -4.60 -65.73
N ASP A 168 40.72 -3.43 -65.71
CA ASP A 168 40.80 -2.45 -66.81
C ASP A 168 42.15 -2.41 -67.53
N THR A 169 43.23 -2.90 -66.90
CA THR A 169 44.52 -3.14 -67.54
C THR A 169 45.11 -4.46 -67.05
N LEU A 170 44.73 -5.60 -67.65
CA LEU A 170 45.32 -6.92 -67.39
C LEU A 170 46.87 -6.85 -67.42
N ILE A 171 47.52 -6.63 -66.28
CA ILE A 171 48.97 -6.75 -66.14
C ILE A 171 49.27 -8.15 -65.65
N LYS A 172 49.96 -8.95 -66.48
CA LYS A 172 50.32 -10.33 -66.15
C LYS A 172 51.70 -10.39 -65.50
N GLN A 173 51.84 -11.17 -64.42
CA GLN A 173 53.13 -11.45 -63.80
C GLN A 173 53.64 -12.82 -64.25
N PHE A 174 54.81 -12.85 -64.89
CA PHE A 174 55.51 -14.09 -65.21
C PHE A 174 56.39 -14.53 -64.04
N ALA A 175 56.41 -15.83 -63.79
CA ALA A 175 57.24 -16.46 -62.78
C ALA A 175 57.97 -17.69 -63.33
N ARG A 176 59.06 -18.07 -62.66
CA ARG A 176 59.81 -19.31 -62.91
C ARG A 176 59.57 -20.28 -61.75
N ILE A 177 59.25 -21.54 -62.07
CA ILE A 177 59.06 -22.64 -61.11
C ILE A 177 60.00 -23.80 -61.44
N ASP A 178 60.50 -24.59 -60.49
CA ASP A 178 61.42 -25.72 -60.74
C ASP A 178 62.80 -25.29 -61.28
N TRP A 179 63.76 -25.15 -60.36
CA TRP A 179 65.15 -24.73 -60.63
C TRP A 179 66.14 -25.92 -60.66
N GLY A 180 65.66 -27.16 -60.76
CA GLY A 180 66.50 -28.37 -60.63
C GLY A 180 67.52 -28.62 -61.75
N ALA A 181 67.54 -27.77 -62.79
CA ALA A 181 68.55 -27.82 -63.84
C ALA A 181 69.69 -26.79 -63.66
N ALA A 182 69.66 -26.00 -62.58
CA ALA A 182 70.69 -25.00 -62.27
C ALA A 182 72.09 -25.62 -62.14
N PHE A 183 73.10 -24.78 -62.37
CA PHE A 183 74.52 -25.08 -62.19
C PHE A 183 75.10 -26.21 -63.06
N ARG A 184 74.43 -26.61 -64.14
CA ARG A 184 75.02 -27.60 -65.06
C ARG A 184 76.23 -27.01 -65.81
N TYR A 185 77.36 -27.70 -65.73
CA TYR A 185 78.67 -27.27 -66.23
C TYR A 185 79.03 -25.84 -65.79
N PHE A 186 78.57 -25.42 -64.60
CA PHE A 186 78.56 -24.02 -64.18
C PHE A 186 79.91 -23.33 -64.27
N ALA A 187 80.97 -23.97 -63.75
CA ALA A 187 82.32 -23.42 -63.74
C ALA A 187 83.18 -23.85 -64.94
N GLN A 188 82.63 -24.62 -65.89
CA GLN A 188 83.31 -24.94 -67.14
C GLN A 188 83.50 -23.65 -67.94
N LYS A 189 84.73 -23.37 -68.38
CA LYS A 189 85.07 -22.09 -69.03
C LYS A 189 84.21 -21.84 -70.27
N GLU A 190 84.08 -22.85 -71.14
CA GLU A 190 83.32 -22.80 -72.39
C GLU A 190 81.82 -22.58 -72.17
N ASN A 191 81.29 -22.93 -70.98
CA ASN A 191 79.89 -22.70 -70.62
C ASN A 191 79.56 -21.23 -70.33
N ASN A 192 80.60 -20.43 -70.06
CA ASN A 192 80.44 -19.01 -69.70
C ASN A 192 80.98 -18.07 -70.80
N GLU A 193 81.55 -18.57 -71.91
CA GLU A 193 82.03 -17.73 -73.02
C GLU A 193 80.87 -16.99 -73.72
N ASP A 194 79.83 -17.72 -74.12
CA ASP A 194 78.53 -17.17 -74.51
C ASP A 194 77.46 -17.73 -73.57
N ILE A 195 77.01 -16.90 -72.63
CA ILE A 195 76.04 -17.28 -71.61
C ILE A 195 74.67 -17.66 -72.18
N LEU A 196 74.36 -17.37 -73.46
CA LEU A 196 73.12 -17.79 -74.12
C LEU A 196 73.25 -19.17 -74.80
N VAL A 197 74.46 -19.69 -74.94
CA VAL A 197 74.77 -20.96 -75.61
C VAL A 197 75.63 -21.83 -74.67
N PRO A 198 75.01 -22.52 -73.70
CA PRO A 198 75.74 -23.34 -72.74
C PRO A 198 76.54 -24.45 -73.42
N TYR A 199 77.56 -24.92 -72.70
CA TYR A 199 78.50 -25.96 -73.15
C TYR A 199 77.79 -27.22 -73.66
N GLU A 200 76.67 -27.60 -73.04
CA GLU A 200 75.88 -28.77 -73.45
C GLU A 200 75.27 -28.68 -74.87
N TYR A 201 75.27 -27.50 -75.49
CA TYR A 201 74.78 -27.27 -76.86
C TYR A 201 75.88 -27.12 -77.91
N GLN A 202 77.14 -27.09 -77.48
CA GLN A 202 78.28 -26.90 -78.38
C GLN A 202 78.66 -28.22 -79.09
N GLY A 203 79.19 -28.14 -80.32
CA GLY A 203 79.66 -29.29 -81.12
C GLY A 203 78.85 -29.58 -82.41
N TRP A 204 79.54 -29.98 -83.48
CA TRP A 204 79.00 -30.08 -84.86
C TRP A 204 77.88 -31.12 -85.06
N LEU A 205 77.75 -32.12 -84.18
CA LEU A 205 76.74 -33.19 -84.28
C LEU A 205 75.73 -33.15 -83.11
N ASN A 206 75.65 -32.04 -82.37
CA ASN A 206 74.89 -31.98 -81.13
C ASN A 206 73.39 -31.65 -81.37
N LEU A 207 72.57 -32.69 -81.53
CA LEU A 207 71.10 -32.59 -81.64
C LEU A 207 70.42 -32.01 -80.37
N LYS A 208 71.14 -31.85 -79.24
CA LYS A 208 70.58 -31.26 -78.02
C LYS A 208 70.28 -29.77 -78.16
N TRP A 209 71.02 -29.03 -79.01
CA TRP A 209 70.70 -27.63 -79.30
C TRP A 209 69.27 -27.48 -79.84
N LEU A 210 68.89 -28.35 -80.80
CA LEU A 210 67.56 -28.35 -81.39
C LEU A 210 66.49 -28.67 -80.34
N THR A 211 66.71 -29.70 -79.52
CA THR A 211 65.68 -30.18 -78.57
C THR A 211 65.63 -29.44 -77.22
N LYS A 212 66.65 -28.64 -76.86
CA LYS A 212 66.78 -28.05 -75.52
C LYS A 212 67.26 -26.60 -75.47
N GLY A 213 67.54 -25.96 -76.62
CA GLY A 213 67.99 -24.57 -76.69
C GLY A 213 66.90 -23.52 -76.43
N TYR A 214 66.18 -23.59 -75.30
CA TYR A 214 64.96 -22.81 -75.07
C TYR A 214 65.16 -21.29 -75.07
N PHE A 215 66.34 -20.79 -74.68
CA PHE A 215 66.66 -19.35 -74.80
C PHE A 215 66.63 -18.85 -76.25
N ALA A 216 66.82 -19.72 -77.25
CA ALA A 216 66.66 -19.35 -78.65
C ALA A 216 65.21 -18.97 -79.01
N ASN A 217 64.21 -19.57 -78.34
CA ASN A 217 62.81 -19.23 -78.55
C ASN A 217 62.50 -17.79 -78.09
N TYR A 218 63.19 -17.30 -77.07
CA TYR A 218 63.05 -15.94 -76.55
C TYR A 218 63.76 -14.88 -77.40
N LYS A 219 64.71 -15.25 -78.29
CA LYS A 219 65.46 -14.32 -79.16
C LYS A 219 64.60 -13.55 -80.15
N ASN A 220 63.40 -14.05 -80.44
CA ASN A 220 62.48 -13.39 -81.36
C ASN A 220 61.54 -12.40 -80.64
N ILE A 221 61.72 -12.20 -79.33
CA ILE A 221 60.96 -11.23 -78.53
C ILE A 221 61.79 -9.94 -78.43
N TYR A 222 61.50 -8.98 -79.30
CA TYR A 222 62.27 -7.74 -79.44
C TYR A 222 62.34 -6.95 -78.12
N GLY A 223 63.53 -6.60 -77.64
CA GLY A 223 63.72 -5.77 -76.44
C GLY A 223 63.78 -6.55 -75.12
N LEU A 224 63.51 -7.87 -75.14
CA LEU A 224 63.58 -8.72 -73.94
C LEU A 224 65.02 -8.87 -73.42
N PHE A 225 66.02 -9.05 -74.29
CA PHE A 225 67.42 -9.20 -73.85
C PHE A 225 67.98 -7.90 -73.31
N SER A 226 67.57 -6.76 -73.88
CA SER A 226 67.87 -5.45 -73.32
C SER A 226 67.22 -5.27 -71.94
N ALA A 227 65.97 -5.71 -71.74
CA ALA A 227 65.32 -5.66 -70.44
C ALA A 227 65.97 -6.59 -69.40
N ILE A 228 66.45 -7.77 -69.81
CA ILE A 228 67.26 -8.68 -68.98
C ILE A 228 68.55 -7.98 -68.56
N ALA A 229 69.25 -7.34 -69.50
CA ALA A 229 70.48 -6.59 -69.24
C ALA A 229 70.26 -5.44 -68.25
N THR A 230 69.15 -4.68 -68.41
CA THR A 230 68.77 -3.63 -67.44
C THR A 230 68.59 -4.20 -66.04
N LYS A 231 67.89 -5.34 -65.87
CA LYS A 231 67.71 -5.96 -64.55
C LYS A 231 69.01 -6.47 -63.94
N ALA A 232 69.93 -6.97 -64.75
CA ALA A 232 71.28 -7.28 -64.27
C ALA A 232 72.04 -6.02 -63.83
N SER A 233 71.92 -4.90 -64.56
CA SER A 233 72.54 -3.63 -64.17
C SER A 233 71.94 -3.07 -62.87
N ASP A 234 70.61 -3.15 -62.71
CA ASP A 234 69.92 -2.78 -61.46
C ASP A 234 70.47 -3.60 -60.29
N LEU A 235 70.62 -4.93 -60.47
CA LEU A 235 71.18 -5.83 -59.46
C LEU A 235 72.64 -5.49 -59.13
N VAL A 236 73.49 -5.23 -60.13
CA VAL A 236 74.88 -4.78 -59.91
C VAL A 236 74.90 -3.48 -59.10
N GLY A 237 74.00 -2.54 -59.37
CA GLY A 237 73.85 -1.30 -58.61
C GLY A 237 73.47 -1.55 -57.15
N ALA A 238 72.52 -2.47 -56.90
CA ALA A 238 72.08 -2.84 -55.55
C ALA A 238 73.15 -3.61 -54.76
N MET A 239 74.04 -4.34 -55.44
CA MET A 239 75.12 -5.13 -54.84
C MET A 239 76.39 -4.33 -54.52
N SER A 240 76.39 -3.00 -54.66
CA SER A 240 77.57 -2.15 -54.45
C SER A 240 78.22 -2.30 -53.07
N GLU A 241 77.42 -2.59 -52.03
CA GLU A 241 77.87 -2.78 -50.65
C GLU A 241 77.76 -4.25 -50.16
N VAL A 242 77.26 -5.17 -51.00
CA VAL A 242 77.02 -6.57 -50.63
C VAL A 242 77.81 -7.50 -51.55
N PRO A 243 78.97 -8.03 -51.11
CA PRO A 243 79.76 -8.97 -51.91
C PRO A 243 78.97 -10.23 -52.28
N MET A 244 79.02 -10.64 -53.55
CA MET A 244 78.42 -11.90 -54.05
C MET A 244 78.88 -13.12 -53.22
N LYS A 245 80.12 -13.11 -52.73
CA LYS A 245 80.67 -14.16 -51.87
C LYS A 245 79.89 -14.33 -50.56
N ASP A 246 79.37 -13.25 -49.98
CA ASP A 246 78.63 -13.31 -48.72
C ASP A 246 77.24 -13.95 -48.91
N ILE A 247 76.60 -13.68 -50.06
CA ILE A 247 75.35 -14.31 -50.49
C ILE A 247 75.56 -15.82 -50.65
N VAL A 248 76.60 -16.22 -51.37
CA VAL A 248 76.95 -17.63 -51.61
C VAL A 248 77.29 -18.35 -50.30
N ASN A 249 78.10 -17.73 -49.44
CA ASN A 249 78.45 -18.29 -48.14
C ASN A 249 77.21 -18.51 -47.26
N SER A 250 76.31 -17.54 -47.20
CA SER A 250 75.07 -17.64 -46.42
C SER A 250 74.19 -18.79 -46.94
N ALA A 251 74.02 -18.88 -48.27
CA ALA A 251 73.23 -19.94 -48.89
C ALA A 251 73.83 -21.35 -48.65
N LEU A 252 75.15 -21.51 -48.78
CA LEU A 252 75.83 -22.79 -48.51
C LEU A 252 75.73 -23.20 -47.03
N SER A 253 75.81 -22.25 -46.10
CA SER A 253 75.71 -22.51 -44.66
C SER A 253 74.34 -23.08 -44.22
N GLN A 254 73.29 -22.79 -45.00
CA GLN A 254 71.91 -23.20 -44.74
C GLN A 254 71.59 -24.62 -45.22
N ILE A 255 72.49 -25.24 -46.01
CA ILE A 255 72.32 -26.61 -46.47
C ILE A 255 72.65 -27.57 -45.31
N PRO A 256 71.77 -28.51 -44.96
CA PRO A 256 72.03 -29.49 -43.90
C PRO A 256 73.28 -30.34 -44.19
N ALA A 257 74.12 -30.53 -43.17
CA ALA A 257 75.41 -31.23 -43.29
C ALA A 257 75.30 -32.69 -43.76
N ASP A 258 74.18 -33.35 -43.44
CA ASP A 258 73.88 -34.75 -43.75
C ASP A 258 73.01 -34.94 -45.01
N MET A 259 72.69 -33.86 -45.74
CA MET A 259 71.80 -33.93 -46.91
C MET A 259 72.39 -34.74 -48.07
N LEU A 260 73.71 -34.68 -48.26
CA LEU A 260 74.40 -35.31 -49.38
C LEU A 260 75.40 -36.37 -48.91
N ASP A 261 75.37 -37.52 -49.57
CA ASP A 261 76.43 -38.52 -49.44
C ASP A 261 77.62 -38.19 -50.35
N LYS A 262 78.78 -38.78 -50.02
CA LYS A 262 80.03 -38.54 -50.74
C LYS A 262 79.95 -38.87 -52.23
N ALA A 263 79.19 -39.90 -52.60
CA ALA A 263 79.01 -40.28 -54.01
C ALA A 263 78.28 -39.17 -54.77
N THR A 264 77.20 -38.64 -54.18
CA THR A 264 76.45 -37.51 -54.74
C THR A 264 77.29 -36.25 -54.83
N GLN A 265 78.14 -35.95 -53.84
CA GLN A 265 79.07 -34.82 -53.89
C GLN A 265 80.06 -34.92 -55.06
N VAL A 266 80.64 -36.10 -55.30
CA VAL A 266 81.54 -36.33 -56.46
C VAL A 266 80.79 -36.17 -57.79
N GLU A 267 79.54 -36.63 -57.86
CA GLU A 267 78.71 -36.43 -59.05
C GLU A 267 78.36 -34.95 -59.28
N LEU A 268 78.04 -34.21 -58.22
CA LEU A 268 77.76 -32.78 -58.27
C LEU A 268 79.00 -31.96 -58.65
N ALA A 269 80.19 -32.32 -58.14
CA ALA A 269 81.45 -31.71 -58.52
C ALA A 269 81.67 -31.79 -60.04
N LYS A 270 81.44 -32.97 -60.63
CA LYS A 270 81.48 -33.17 -62.09
C LYS A 270 80.35 -32.44 -62.81
N TYR A 271 79.15 -32.47 -62.26
CA TYR A 271 77.98 -31.83 -62.84
C TYR A 271 78.16 -30.32 -62.96
N MET A 272 78.77 -29.68 -61.95
CA MET A 272 78.98 -28.23 -61.91
C MET A 272 80.36 -27.79 -62.43
N ALA A 273 81.25 -28.74 -62.71
CA ALA A 273 82.66 -28.52 -63.04
C ALA A 273 83.44 -27.78 -61.93
N ILE A 274 83.17 -28.12 -60.66
CA ILE A 274 83.82 -27.54 -59.47
C ILE A 274 84.44 -28.70 -58.67
N ASP A 275 85.71 -28.99 -58.91
CA ASP A 275 86.38 -30.16 -58.31
C ASP A 275 86.39 -30.12 -56.77
N SER A 276 86.58 -28.92 -56.18
CA SER A 276 86.57 -28.74 -54.72
C SER A 276 85.22 -29.06 -54.06
N PHE A 277 84.14 -29.16 -54.83
CA PHE A 277 82.83 -29.56 -54.31
C PHE A 277 82.81 -31.00 -53.82
N ALA A 278 83.66 -31.87 -54.39
CA ALA A 278 83.71 -33.27 -54.01
C ALA A 278 84.07 -33.44 -52.53
N ASP A 279 84.88 -32.54 -51.97
CA ASP A 279 85.41 -32.59 -50.60
C ASP A 279 84.80 -31.56 -49.64
N ALA A 280 83.83 -30.76 -50.10
CA ALA A 280 83.16 -29.78 -49.27
C ALA A 280 82.27 -30.42 -48.19
N SER A 281 82.07 -29.72 -47.08
CA SER A 281 81.04 -30.03 -46.07
C SER A 281 80.12 -28.84 -45.90
N PHE A 282 78.85 -29.07 -45.57
CA PHE A 282 77.82 -28.02 -45.48
C PHE A 282 77.32 -27.83 -44.03
N GLY A 283 76.47 -26.84 -43.83
CA GLY A 283 75.97 -26.42 -42.52
C GLY A 283 76.73 -25.20 -41.96
N PRO A 284 76.32 -24.67 -40.80
CA PRO A 284 76.91 -23.44 -40.24
C PRO A 284 78.41 -23.52 -39.96
N GLU A 285 78.94 -24.74 -39.72
CA GLU A 285 80.35 -25.02 -39.43
C GLU A 285 81.06 -25.78 -40.58
N GLY A 286 80.45 -25.83 -41.76
CA GLY A 286 81.00 -26.56 -42.92
C GLY A 286 82.22 -25.89 -43.56
N ASP A 287 83.09 -26.71 -44.15
CA ASP A 287 84.22 -26.30 -44.99
C ASP A 287 83.79 -26.31 -46.48
N TYR A 288 83.37 -25.14 -46.97
CA TYR A 288 82.88 -24.91 -48.33
C TYR A 288 83.44 -23.62 -48.97
N GLN A 289 84.47 -23.02 -48.38
CA GLN A 289 84.92 -21.66 -48.71
C GLN A 289 85.54 -21.60 -50.10
N GLN A 290 86.29 -22.65 -50.50
CA GLN A 290 86.82 -22.76 -51.86
C GLN A 290 85.70 -22.92 -52.89
N VAL A 291 84.61 -23.64 -52.55
CA VAL A 291 83.42 -23.75 -53.41
C VAL A 291 82.74 -22.39 -53.53
N ALA A 292 82.59 -21.66 -52.42
CA ALA A 292 81.99 -20.33 -52.41
C ALA A 292 82.78 -19.31 -53.25
N ASP A 293 84.11 -19.38 -53.21
CA ASP A 293 84.99 -18.54 -54.03
C ASP A 293 84.77 -18.78 -55.53
N ILE A 294 84.72 -20.05 -55.95
CA ILE A 294 84.48 -20.40 -57.36
C ILE A 294 83.08 -19.96 -57.79
N PHE A 295 82.05 -20.26 -56.99
CA PHE A 295 80.68 -19.87 -57.28
C PHE A 295 80.51 -18.36 -57.40
N SER A 296 81.02 -17.60 -56.43
CA SER A 296 80.90 -16.14 -56.45
C SER A 296 81.67 -15.51 -57.61
N SER A 297 82.84 -16.04 -57.98
CA SER A 297 83.58 -15.61 -59.15
C SER A 297 82.81 -15.85 -60.44
N VAL A 298 82.26 -17.06 -60.64
CA VAL A 298 81.47 -17.41 -61.84
C VAL A 298 80.17 -16.60 -61.89
N LEU A 299 79.47 -16.43 -60.78
CA LEU A 299 78.24 -15.62 -60.72
C LEU A 299 78.52 -14.15 -61.08
N ASN A 300 79.62 -13.57 -60.58
CA ASN A 300 80.02 -12.20 -60.95
C ASN A 300 80.36 -12.07 -62.44
N ASP A 301 81.12 -13.02 -63.01
CA ASP A 301 81.45 -13.04 -64.45
C ASP A 301 80.19 -13.16 -65.32
N ARG A 302 79.29 -14.08 -64.96
CA ARG A 302 77.99 -14.24 -65.63
C ARG A 302 77.15 -12.98 -65.52
N LEU A 303 77.02 -12.40 -64.32
CA LEU A 303 76.26 -11.17 -64.10
C LEU A 303 76.79 -10.03 -64.96
N ALA A 304 78.12 -9.84 -65.01
CA ALA A 304 78.76 -8.85 -65.86
C ALA A 304 78.44 -9.06 -67.34
N LYS A 305 78.42 -10.32 -67.82
CA LYS A 305 78.03 -10.66 -69.20
C LYS A 305 76.54 -10.43 -69.46
N ILE A 306 75.67 -10.65 -68.48
CA ILE A 306 74.24 -10.37 -68.61
C ILE A 306 73.98 -8.87 -68.79
N THR A 307 74.70 -7.98 -68.09
CA THR A 307 74.49 -6.52 -68.18
C THR A 307 74.74 -5.93 -69.57
N VAL A 308 75.42 -6.67 -70.46
CA VAL A 308 75.73 -6.23 -71.83
C VAL A 308 74.96 -6.98 -72.91
N LEU A 309 73.98 -7.82 -72.54
CA LEU A 309 73.13 -8.53 -73.51
C LEU A 309 72.32 -7.55 -74.37
N LYS A 310 72.25 -7.86 -75.66
CA LYS A 310 71.50 -7.11 -76.67
C LYS A 310 70.81 -8.08 -77.62
N GLU A 311 69.80 -7.58 -78.33
CA GLU A 311 69.13 -8.36 -79.37
C GLU A 311 70.09 -8.75 -80.50
N PRO A 312 69.91 -9.93 -81.12
CA PRO A 312 70.63 -10.27 -82.34
C PRO A 312 70.19 -9.34 -83.48
N VAL A 313 71.12 -8.53 -84.01
CA VAL A 313 70.85 -7.65 -85.14
C VAL A 313 70.61 -8.49 -86.40
N THR A 314 69.36 -8.62 -86.82
CA THR A 314 69.03 -9.15 -88.15
C THR A 314 69.40 -8.10 -89.20
N GLN A 315 70.45 -8.39 -89.97
CA GLN A 315 70.77 -7.67 -91.20
C GLN A 315 69.66 -7.95 -92.23
N GLN A 316 68.68 -7.06 -92.36
CA GLN A 316 67.93 -6.88 -93.61
C GLN A 316 67.25 -5.50 -93.67
N GLU A 317 67.86 -4.66 -94.50
CA GLU A 317 67.31 -3.59 -95.35
C GLU A 317 66.46 -2.47 -94.73
N SER A 318 67.16 -1.35 -94.57
CA SER A 318 66.75 0.01 -94.89
C SER A 318 65.67 0.14 -95.98
N SER A 319 64.52 0.70 -95.60
CA SER A 319 63.76 1.64 -96.42
C SER A 319 62.96 2.56 -95.51
N ALA A 320 63.34 3.84 -95.54
CA ALA A 320 62.71 4.91 -94.81
C ALA A 320 61.27 5.14 -95.28
N VAL A 321 60.39 5.44 -94.33
CA VAL A 321 59.45 6.59 -94.30
C VAL A 321 58.39 6.25 -93.25
N HIS A 322 58.53 6.83 -92.07
CA HIS A 322 57.46 7.51 -91.32
C HIS A 322 57.97 7.85 -89.91
N ALA A 323 57.98 9.16 -89.64
CA ALA A 323 57.88 9.85 -88.37
C ALA A 323 58.69 9.33 -87.16
N GLU A 324 59.48 10.25 -86.61
CA GLU A 324 59.84 10.29 -85.19
C GLU A 324 58.59 10.03 -84.33
N VAL A 325 58.43 8.77 -83.96
CA VAL A 325 57.79 8.35 -82.72
C VAL A 325 58.93 7.68 -81.99
N ASP A 326 59.43 8.31 -80.93
CA ASP A 326 60.21 7.57 -79.93
C ASP A 326 59.48 6.24 -79.71
N PRO A 327 60.13 5.08 -79.89
CA PRO A 327 59.51 3.81 -79.57
C PRO A 327 58.91 3.97 -78.16
N PRO A 328 57.60 3.72 -77.96
CA PRO A 328 57.02 3.87 -76.64
C PRO A 328 57.86 3.03 -75.69
N ALA A 329 58.27 3.63 -74.56
CA ALA A 329 59.08 3.00 -73.52
C ALA A 329 58.73 1.50 -73.43
N SER A 330 59.69 0.70 -73.88
CA SER A 330 59.62 -0.70 -74.32
C SER A 330 58.46 -1.54 -73.74
N MET A 331 57.61 -2.07 -74.62
CA MET A 331 56.55 -3.06 -74.34
C MET A 331 57.06 -4.35 -73.65
N TYR A 332 58.38 -4.48 -73.51
CA TYR A 332 59.12 -5.65 -73.05
C TYR A 332 59.97 -5.35 -71.82
N GLN A 333 60.00 -4.09 -71.37
CA GLN A 333 60.68 -3.68 -70.16
C GLN A 333 59.80 -4.08 -68.99
N SER A 334 60.37 -4.85 -68.05
CA SER A 334 59.67 -5.14 -66.80
C SER A 334 59.26 -3.83 -66.14
N ILE A 335 57.94 -3.60 -66.08
CA ILE A 335 57.37 -2.43 -65.44
C ILE A 335 57.65 -2.58 -63.94
N ILE A 336 58.44 -1.66 -63.38
CA ILE A 336 58.47 -1.51 -61.93
C ILE A 336 57.11 -0.92 -61.55
N VAL A 337 56.22 -1.76 -61.02
CA VAL A 337 54.99 -1.23 -60.46
C VAL A 337 55.31 -0.75 -59.06
N SER A 338 55.49 0.55 -58.89
CA SER A 338 55.90 1.11 -57.61
C SER A 338 54.81 1.06 -56.52
N GLU A 339 53.62 0.53 -56.76
CA GLU A 339 52.57 0.34 -55.75
C GLU A 339 51.41 -0.53 -56.29
N TYR A 340 51.37 -1.84 -55.97
CA TYR A 340 50.14 -2.65 -56.04
C TYR A 340 49.93 -3.39 -54.71
N LYS A 341 49.45 -2.66 -53.69
CA LYS A 341 48.70 -3.29 -52.60
C LYS A 341 47.25 -3.38 -53.06
N PRO A 342 46.64 -4.59 -53.16
CA PRO A 342 45.20 -4.67 -53.35
C PRO A 342 44.53 -3.90 -52.20
N VAL A 343 43.56 -3.04 -52.55
CA VAL A 343 42.79 -2.33 -51.54
C VAL A 343 41.78 -3.31 -50.98
N SER A 344 41.99 -3.73 -49.73
CA SER A 344 41.00 -4.51 -49.00
C SER A 344 39.76 -3.66 -48.78
N ILE A 345 38.63 -4.13 -49.30
CA ILE A 345 37.32 -3.57 -49.04
C ILE A 345 36.91 -4.03 -47.65
N THR A 346 36.89 -3.08 -46.73
CA THR A 346 36.43 -3.27 -45.35
C THR A 346 35.22 -2.38 -45.11
N ILE A 347 34.34 -2.83 -44.22
CA ILE A 347 33.21 -2.03 -43.75
C ILE A 347 33.69 -1.17 -42.59
N ASP A 348 33.52 0.15 -42.69
CA ASP A 348 33.78 1.05 -41.56
C ASP A 348 32.71 0.81 -40.51
N PRO A 349 33.03 0.35 -39.29
CA PRO A 349 32.03 0.08 -38.29
C PRO A 349 31.20 1.31 -37.92
N GLU A 350 31.74 2.53 -37.95
CA GLU A 350 31.01 3.75 -37.52
C GLU A 350 30.42 4.57 -38.69
N GLY A 351 30.75 4.22 -39.93
CA GLY A 351 30.30 4.95 -41.11
C GLY A 351 28.82 4.73 -41.45
N ALA A 352 28.17 5.75 -42.02
CA ALA A 352 26.83 5.62 -42.59
C ALA A 352 26.88 4.94 -43.98
N LEU A 353 25.84 4.15 -44.29
CA LEU A 353 25.83 3.29 -45.49
C LEU A 353 25.99 4.08 -46.81
N PRO A 354 25.29 5.21 -47.03
CA PRO A 354 25.43 5.96 -48.28
C PRO A 354 26.86 6.44 -48.54
N GLU A 355 27.52 6.98 -47.52
CA GLU A 355 28.90 7.48 -47.59
C GLU A 355 29.88 6.33 -47.88
N GLN A 356 29.65 5.16 -47.28
CA GLN A 356 30.43 3.97 -47.57
C GLN A 356 30.26 3.49 -49.01
N PHE A 357 29.04 3.49 -49.54
CA PHE A 357 28.81 3.13 -50.95
C PHE A 357 29.40 4.16 -51.90
N GLU A 358 29.34 5.46 -51.58
CA GLU A 358 30.02 6.49 -52.36
C GLU A 358 31.54 6.32 -52.36
N LEU A 359 32.13 6.04 -51.19
CA LEU A 359 33.55 5.75 -51.06
C LEU A 359 33.94 4.49 -51.84
N LEU A 360 33.17 3.41 -51.69
CA LEU A 360 33.36 2.16 -52.41
C LEU A 360 33.28 2.36 -53.92
N HIS A 361 32.30 3.14 -54.40
CA HIS A 361 32.16 3.48 -55.81
C HIS A 361 33.37 4.26 -56.33
N GLN A 362 33.89 5.23 -55.55
CA GLN A 362 35.12 5.94 -55.89
C GLN A 362 36.34 5.02 -55.90
N ILE A 363 36.44 4.09 -54.93
CA ILE A 363 37.54 3.11 -54.86
C ILE A 363 37.48 2.20 -56.09
N ILE A 364 36.33 1.64 -56.44
CA ILE A 364 36.17 0.76 -57.61
C ILE A 364 36.50 1.49 -58.92
N GLN A 365 36.17 2.77 -59.03
CA GLN A 365 36.51 3.57 -60.22
C GLN A 365 37.99 3.97 -60.31
N LYS A 366 38.68 4.12 -59.18
CA LYS A 366 40.08 4.61 -59.11
C LYS A 366 41.10 3.49 -58.94
N THR A 367 40.69 2.39 -58.35
CA THR A 367 41.54 1.30 -57.90
C THR A 367 41.18 0.04 -58.65
N LYS A 368 42.21 -0.60 -59.18
CA LYS A 368 42.02 -1.70 -60.11
C LYS A 368 42.22 -3.09 -59.47
N ALA A 369 42.94 -3.16 -58.34
CA ALA A 369 43.11 -4.36 -57.50
C ALA A 369 42.22 -4.27 -56.25
N LEU A 370 41.17 -5.09 -56.16
CA LEU A 370 40.21 -5.09 -55.05
C LEU A 370 40.18 -6.45 -54.33
N ASP A 371 40.16 -6.42 -53.00
CA ASP A 371 40.06 -7.61 -52.15
C ASP A 371 38.82 -7.54 -51.26
N PHE A 372 37.86 -8.45 -51.46
CA PHE A 372 36.56 -8.49 -50.77
C PHE A 372 36.52 -9.52 -49.62
N ARG A 373 37.63 -10.19 -49.31
CA ARG A 373 37.68 -11.32 -48.35
C ARG A 373 37.40 -10.93 -46.89
N GLN A 374 37.46 -9.63 -46.56
CA GLN A 374 37.36 -9.13 -45.17
C GLN A 374 36.06 -8.36 -44.88
N ILE A 375 35.05 -8.44 -45.76
CA ILE A 375 33.76 -7.77 -45.54
C ILE A 375 33.00 -8.46 -44.40
N ASP A 376 32.58 -7.66 -43.40
CA ASP A 376 31.67 -8.07 -42.33
C ASP A 376 30.22 -7.82 -42.76
N PHE A 377 29.54 -8.88 -43.19
CA PHE A 377 28.15 -8.83 -43.64
C PHE A 377 27.14 -8.62 -42.51
N THR A 378 27.49 -8.98 -41.27
CA THR A 378 26.63 -8.68 -40.11
C THR A 378 26.59 -7.19 -39.88
N ARG A 379 27.75 -6.53 -39.93
CA ARG A 379 27.83 -5.07 -39.77
C ARG A 379 27.18 -4.32 -40.91
N LEU A 380 27.37 -4.79 -42.14
CA LEU A 380 26.75 -4.18 -43.32
C LEU A 380 25.21 -4.25 -43.26
N ALA A 381 24.64 -5.38 -42.82
CA ALA A 381 23.21 -5.53 -42.60
C ALA A 381 22.68 -4.56 -41.53
N GLN A 382 23.40 -4.39 -40.41
CA GLN A 382 23.05 -3.42 -39.36
C GLN A 382 23.03 -1.97 -39.87
N GLN A 383 24.02 -1.58 -40.68
CA GLN A 383 24.08 -0.23 -41.26
C GLN A 383 22.98 0.01 -42.28
N PHE A 384 22.63 -1.00 -43.07
CA PHE A 384 21.50 -0.97 -43.96
C PHE A 384 20.17 -0.82 -43.21
N ASN A 385 19.94 -1.63 -42.17
CA ASN A 385 18.74 -1.56 -41.33
C ASN A 385 18.64 -0.18 -40.64
N HIS A 386 19.75 0.37 -40.17
CA HIS A 386 19.79 1.71 -39.59
C HIS A 386 19.44 2.80 -40.61
N HIS A 387 19.97 2.72 -41.85
CA HIS A 387 19.63 3.66 -42.91
C HIS A 387 18.15 3.59 -43.29
N LEU A 388 17.60 2.38 -43.38
CA LEU A 388 16.16 2.13 -43.59
C LEU A 388 15.31 2.76 -42.48
N ASP A 389 15.70 2.62 -41.22
CA ASP A 389 15.01 3.22 -40.08
C ASP A 389 15.02 4.76 -40.14
N LEU A 390 16.14 5.37 -40.52
CA LEU A 390 16.23 6.82 -40.70
C LEU A 390 15.31 7.32 -41.82
N LEU A 391 15.29 6.64 -42.97
CA LEU A 391 14.39 6.97 -44.07
C LEU A 391 12.92 6.82 -43.66
N ALA A 392 12.57 5.70 -43.01
CA ALA A 392 11.22 5.44 -42.52
C ALA A 392 10.81 6.51 -41.49
N HIS A 393 11.68 6.90 -40.57
CA HIS A 393 11.41 7.92 -39.57
C HIS A 393 11.25 9.32 -40.18
N GLN A 394 12.14 9.71 -41.08
CA GLN A 394 12.10 11.04 -41.70
C GLN A 394 10.85 11.24 -42.55
N THR A 395 10.50 10.25 -43.37
CA THR A 395 9.28 10.28 -44.19
C THR A 395 8.01 10.37 -43.36
N GLU A 396 8.01 9.72 -42.21
CA GLU A 396 6.92 9.70 -41.26
C GLU A 396 6.72 11.04 -40.54
N VAL A 397 7.79 11.56 -39.91
CA VAL A 397 7.74 12.81 -39.13
C VAL A 397 7.38 14.01 -40.00
N LEU A 398 7.79 14.00 -41.26
CA LEU A 398 7.49 15.05 -42.23
C LEU A 398 6.18 14.79 -43.02
N ASN A 399 5.45 13.71 -42.72
CA ASN A 399 4.25 13.27 -43.44
C ASN A 399 4.43 13.26 -44.97
N LEU A 400 5.57 12.77 -45.45
CA LEU A 400 5.90 12.74 -46.88
C LEU A 400 5.13 11.66 -47.65
N TRP A 401 4.52 10.72 -46.95
CA TRP A 401 3.50 9.81 -47.49
C TRP A 401 2.21 10.53 -47.89
N GLN A 402 2.06 11.80 -47.50
CA GLN A 402 0.88 12.62 -47.75
C GLN A 402 -0.39 11.98 -47.16
N HIS A 403 -0.24 11.36 -45.99
CA HIS A 403 -1.36 10.74 -45.30
C HIS A 403 -2.38 11.82 -44.91
N LYS A 404 -3.66 11.54 -45.18
CA LYS A 404 -4.75 12.48 -44.91
C LYS A 404 -5.17 12.35 -43.44
N PRO A 405 -5.29 13.45 -42.68
CA PRO A 405 -5.66 13.39 -41.26
C PRO A 405 -6.98 12.65 -40.95
N ASN A 406 -7.91 12.60 -41.91
CA ASN A 406 -9.22 11.96 -41.75
C ASN A 406 -9.28 10.52 -42.28
N SER A 407 -8.16 9.99 -42.79
CA SER A 407 -8.03 8.59 -43.19
C SER A 407 -7.39 7.82 -42.04
N ASN A 408 -7.74 6.54 -41.91
CA ASN A 408 -6.99 5.62 -41.05
C ASN A 408 -6.38 4.45 -41.82
N VAL A 409 -6.52 4.43 -43.15
CA VAL A 409 -5.91 3.40 -44.00
C VAL A 409 -4.70 3.96 -44.76
N ASN A 410 -3.74 3.08 -45.07
CA ASN A 410 -2.58 3.44 -45.87
C ASN A 410 -2.87 3.53 -47.37
N MET A 411 -1.89 4.07 -48.09
CA MET A 411 -1.92 4.23 -49.54
C MET A 411 -2.04 2.91 -50.34
N PHE A 412 -1.78 1.75 -49.73
CA PHE A 412 -1.88 0.45 -50.38
C PHE A 412 -3.25 -0.21 -50.24
N ALA A 413 -4.12 0.29 -49.37
CA ALA A 413 -5.47 -0.24 -49.18
C ALA A 413 -6.27 -0.44 -50.48
N PRO A 414 -6.23 0.47 -51.47
CA PRO A 414 -6.94 0.27 -52.74
C PRO A 414 -6.37 -0.84 -53.63
N TYR A 415 -5.15 -1.32 -53.36
CA TYR A 415 -4.42 -2.29 -54.20
C TYR A 415 -4.35 -3.70 -53.60
N SER A 416 -4.91 -3.87 -52.39
CA SER A 416 -4.99 -5.14 -51.69
C SER A 416 -6.17 -5.98 -52.18
N SER A 417 -6.02 -7.31 -52.14
CA SER A 417 -7.12 -8.26 -52.36
C SER A 417 -8.05 -8.37 -51.15
N GLY A 418 -7.69 -7.77 -50.01
CA GLY A 418 -8.47 -7.81 -48.77
C GLY A 418 -8.41 -9.13 -48.01
N SER A 419 -7.48 -10.03 -48.33
CA SER A 419 -7.32 -11.29 -47.61
C SER A 419 -6.96 -11.05 -46.14
N THR A 420 -7.81 -11.54 -45.22
CA THR A 420 -7.59 -11.44 -43.77
C THR A 420 -6.79 -12.61 -43.19
N LYS A 421 -6.31 -13.53 -44.05
CA LYS A 421 -5.44 -14.64 -43.67
C LYS A 421 -3.99 -14.21 -43.61
N ALA A 422 -3.25 -14.79 -42.67
CA ALA A 422 -1.83 -14.64 -42.46
C ALA A 422 -1.06 -15.37 -43.55
N ILE A 423 -0.20 -14.63 -44.22
CA ILE A 423 0.71 -15.12 -45.26
C ILE A 423 2.12 -14.87 -44.74
N LEU A 424 2.89 -15.94 -44.56
CA LEU A 424 4.24 -15.89 -43.97
C LEU A 424 4.27 -15.17 -42.60
N GLY A 425 3.28 -15.44 -41.74
CA GLY A 425 3.23 -14.91 -40.38
C GLY A 425 2.70 -13.50 -40.21
N SER A 426 2.06 -12.91 -41.22
CA SER A 426 1.35 -11.63 -41.06
C SER A 426 0.06 -11.62 -41.87
N ALA A 427 -1.03 -11.14 -41.27
CA ALA A 427 -2.29 -10.86 -41.97
C ALA A 427 -2.33 -9.41 -42.49
N TYR A 428 -3.10 -9.17 -43.55
CA TYR A 428 -3.27 -7.82 -44.08
C TYR A 428 -4.10 -6.95 -43.12
N VAL A 429 -3.55 -5.82 -42.68
CA VAL A 429 -4.23 -4.83 -41.83
C VAL A 429 -4.14 -3.48 -42.52
N ALA A 430 -5.25 -2.94 -43.04
CA ALA A 430 -5.26 -1.73 -43.86
C ALA A 430 -4.74 -0.47 -43.13
N GLN A 431 -4.70 -0.51 -41.80
CA GLN A 431 -4.28 0.58 -40.94
C GLN A 431 -2.77 0.61 -40.67
N TYR A 432 -1.95 -0.31 -41.21
CA TYR A 432 -0.49 -0.18 -41.08
C TYR A 432 -0.01 1.16 -41.62
N ARG A 433 0.97 1.77 -40.97
CA ARG A 433 1.65 2.98 -41.47
C ARG A 433 2.66 2.60 -42.55
N GLU A 434 2.80 3.42 -43.58
CA GLU A 434 3.68 3.18 -44.73
C GLU A 434 5.13 2.94 -44.30
N SER A 435 5.64 3.74 -43.35
CA SER A 435 6.99 3.56 -42.79
C SER A 435 7.16 2.22 -42.06
N THR A 436 6.11 1.67 -41.47
CA THR A 436 6.14 0.34 -40.85
C THR A 436 6.16 -0.75 -41.91
N ILE A 437 5.35 -0.61 -42.96
CA ILE A 437 5.33 -1.52 -44.13
C ILE A 437 6.71 -1.52 -44.80
N LEU A 438 7.32 -0.35 -44.97
CA LEU A 438 8.65 -0.18 -45.55
C LEU A 438 9.69 -0.96 -44.76
N LYS A 439 9.75 -0.76 -43.43
CA LYS A 439 10.67 -1.51 -42.58
C LYS A 439 10.44 -3.03 -42.71
N ARG A 440 9.18 -3.46 -42.64
CA ARG A 440 8.85 -4.89 -42.73
C ARG A 440 9.21 -5.54 -44.06
N LEU A 441 9.11 -4.82 -45.17
CA LEU A 441 9.46 -5.37 -46.49
C LEU A 441 10.97 -5.45 -46.72
N TYR A 442 11.72 -4.48 -46.19
CA TYR A 442 13.12 -4.31 -46.57
C TYR A 442 14.13 -4.62 -45.46
N THR A 443 13.74 -4.83 -44.20
CA THR A 443 14.71 -5.20 -43.15
C THR A 443 15.47 -6.49 -43.52
N MET A 444 16.79 -6.44 -43.39
CA MET A 444 17.72 -7.52 -43.67
C MET A 444 18.07 -8.29 -42.39
N SER A 445 18.27 -9.60 -42.51
CA SER A 445 18.73 -10.42 -41.38
C SER A 445 20.16 -10.05 -40.95
N GLU A 446 20.36 -9.96 -39.63
CA GLU A 446 21.65 -9.59 -39.03
C GLU A 446 22.50 -10.83 -38.64
N ASP A 447 22.15 -12.01 -39.15
CA ASP A 447 22.87 -13.27 -38.92
C ASP A 447 23.93 -13.57 -39.99
N GLY A 448 24.14 -12.63 -40.92
CA GLY A 448 25.06 -12.77 -42.06
C GLY A 448 24.48 -13.53 -43.25
N SER A 449 23.24 -14.05 -43.18
CA SER A 449 22.58 -14.71 -44.32
C SER A 449 22.01 -13.73 -45.36
N LEU A 450 21.89 -12.44 -44.99
CA LEU A 450 21.42 -11.34 -45.85
C LEU A 450 20.01 -11.56 -46.43
N ILE A 451 19.20 -12.39 -45.78
CA ILE A 451 17.84 -12.70 -46.23
C ILE A 451 16.91 -11.55 -45.84
N SER A 452 16.06 -11.11 -46.77
CA SER A 452 14.95 -10.19 -46.46
C SER A 452 13.89 -10.89 -45.63
N LEU A 453 13.48 -10.25 -44.54
CA LEU A 453 12.37 -10.71 -43.70
C LEU A 453 11.06 -10.46 -44.45
N ARG A 454 10.61 -11.44 -45.24
CA ARG A 454 9.44 -11.26 -46.10
C ARG A 454 8.20 -10.79 -45.33
N PHE A 455 7.46 -9.86 -45.93
CA PHE A 455 6.19 -9.36 -45.40
C PHE A 455 5.04 -9.68 -46.36
N GLY A 456 4.72 -10.97 -46.45
CA GLY A 456 3.83 -11.55 -47.45
C GLY A 456 2.45 -10.89 -47.56
N ALA A 457 1.92 -10.36 -46.44
CA ALA A 457 0.64 -9.64 -46.42
C ALA A 457 0.60 -8.42 -47.37
N TYR A 458 1.73 -7.78 -47.63
CA TYR A 458 1.80 -6.52 -48.41
C TYR A 458 2.50 -6.64 -49.75
N GLU A 459 3.21 -7.73 -50.04
CA GLU A 459 3.97 -7.89 -51.29
C GLU A 459 3.12 -7.66 -52.55
N ASP A 460 1.91 -8.24 -52.60
CA ASP A 460 1.02 -8.09 -53.76
C ASP A 460 0.42 -6.67 -53.85
N ALA A 461 0.07 -6.07 -52.72
CA ALA A 461 -0.49 -4.71 -52.69
C ALA A 461 0.53 -3.67 -53.15
N VAL A 462 1.79 -3.80 -52.71
CA VAL A 462 2.91 -2.95 -53.16
C VAL A 462 3.22 -3.19 -54.63
N ARG A 463 3.25 -4.44 -55.09
CA ARG A 463 3.46 -4.77 -56.51
C ARG A 463 2.37 -4.18 -57.41
N ASN A 464 1.12 -4.20 -56.96
CA ASN A 464 0.00 -3.59 -57.69
C ASN A 464 0.09 -2.06 -57.69
N TYR A 465 0.48 -1.46 -56.57
CA TYR A 465 0.76 -0.02 -56.48
C TYR A 465 1.86 0.41 -57.46
N ALA A 466 2.95 -0.35 -57.56
CA ALA A 466 4.06 -0.08 -58.48
C ALA A 466 3.68 -0.19 -59.96
N ARG A 467 2.64 -0.97 -60.29
CA ARG A 467 2.14 -1.12 -61.67
C ARG A 467 1.20 0.00 -62.09
N ASP A 468 0.72 0.84 -61.17
CA ASP A 468 -0.12 1.98 -61.52
C ASP A 468 0.72 3.07 -62.23
N PRO A 469 0.43 3.40 -63.51
CA PRO A 469 1.19 4.41 -64.26
C PRO A 469 1.18 5.80 -63.62
N VAL A 470 0.18 6.11 -62.77
CA VAL A 470 0.06 7.40 -62.08
C VAL A 470 1.04 7.49 -60.90
N LYS A 471 1.56 6.36 -60.41
CA LYS A 471 2.42 6.28 -59.22
C LYS A 471 3.91 6.23 -59.50
N VAL A 472 4.32 6.22 -60.76
CA VAL A 472 5.73 6.10 -61.22
C VAL A 472 6.67 7.10 -60.52
N GLU A 473 6.19 8.33 -60.26
CA GLU A 473 6.98 9.38 -59.59
C GLU A 473 6.77 9.47 -58.07
N SER A 474 6.10 8.48 -57.47
CA SER A 474 5.81 8.50 -56.02
C SER A 474 7.07 8.30 -55.17
N LEU A 475 7.05 8.86 -53.97
CA LEU A 475 8.14 8.73 -52.99
C LEU A 475 8.44 7.27 -52.67
N TRP A 476 7.41 6.43 -52.53
CA TRP A 476 7.58 5.00 -52.27
C TRP A 476 8.47 4.33 -53.31
N LEU A 477 8.18 4.51 -54.60
CA LEU A 477 8.97 3.88 -55.67
C LEU A 477 10.40 4.41 -55.73
N LYS A 478 10.64 5.67 -55.34
CA LYS A 478 12.00 6.22 -55.24
C LYS A 478 12.78 5.59 -54.09
N ILE A 479 12.15 5.39 -52.94
CA ILE A 479 12.76 4.70 -51.80
C ILE A 479 12.96 3.22 -52.11
N GLU A 480 11.96 2.55 -52.68
CA GLU A 480 12.06 1.15 -53.12
C GLU A 480 13.21 0.97 -54.12
N ALA A 481 13.38 1.88 -55.09
CA ALA A 481 14.51 1.84 -56.01
C ALA A 481 15.86 1.99 -55.29
N LEU A 482 15.96 2.93 -54.33
CA LEU A 482 17.16 3.10 -53.51
C LEU A 482 17.51 1.82 -52.74
N LEU A 483 16.54 1.27 -51.99
CA LEU A 483 16.72 0.07 -51.15
C LEU A 483 17.01 -1.18 -52.00
N THR A 484 16.36 -1.32 -53.16
CA THR A 484 16.62 -2.42 -54.10
C THR A 484 18.04 -2.34 -54.65
N ASN A 485 18.51 -1.15 -55.03
CA ASN A 485 19.89 -0.96 -55.47
C ASN A 485 20.89 -1.20 -54.33
N SER A 486 20.57 -0.81 -53.08
CA SER A 486 21.39 -1.14 -51.92
C SER A 486 21.48 -2.66 -51.70
N TYR A 487 20.37 -3.39 -51.78
CA TYR A 487 20.36 -4.84 -51.71
C TYR A 487 21.21 -5.47 -52.82
N ALA A 488 21.10 -4.96 -54.05
CA ALA A 488 21.90 -5.44 -55.17
C ALA A 488 23.41 -5.22 -54.93
N VAL A 489 23.81 -4.07 -54.41
CA VAL A 489 25.21 -3.79 -54.00
C VAL A 489 25.67 -4.80 -52.94
N ILE A 490 24.90 -4.99 -51.87
CA ILE A 490 25.25 -5.91 -50.78
C ILE A 490 25.35 -7.35 -51.30
N ASN A 491 24.42 -7.78 -52.16
CA ASN A 491 24.42 -9.11 -52.75
C ASN A 491 25.63 -9.32 -53.68
N GLU A 492 25.98 -8.35 -54.53
CA GLU A 492 27.18 -8.45 -55.36
C GLU A 492 28.46 -8.50 -54.51
N LEU A 493 28.54 -7.72 -53.43
CA LEU A 493 29.66 -7.83 -52.47
C LEU A 493 29.75 -9.23 -51.85
N HIS A 494 28.60 -9.83 -51.51
CA HIS A 494 28.54 -11.19 -50.96
C HIS A 494 28.97 -12.24 -51.99
N LEU A 495 28.51 -12.13 -53.23
CA LEU A 495 28.94 -12.99 -54.33
C LEU A 495 30.44 -12.84 -54.62
N LEU A 496 30.98 -11.62 -54.58
CA LEU A 496 32.41 -11.35 -54.75
C LEU A 496 33.27 -11.97 -53.65
N GLN A 497 32.86 -11.82 -52.38
CA GLN A 497 33.55 -12.47 -51.27
C GLN A 497 33.51 -13.99 -51.42
N ASN A 498 32.35 -14.57 -51.69
CA ASN A 498 32.19 -16.01 -51.87
C ASN A 498 33.01 -16.53 -53.07
N ALA A 499 33.05 -15.80 -54.19
CA ALA A 499 33.85 -16.16 -55.35
C ALA A 499 35.35 -16.14 -55.04
N GLN A 500 35.84 -15.13 -54.30
CA GLN A 500 37.25 -15.04 -53.91
C GLN A 500 37.65 -16.05 -52.84
N LEU A 501 36.72 -16.48 -51.98
CA LEU A 501 36.94 -17.52 -50.97
C LEU A 501 36.75 -18.95 -51.53
N SER A 502 36.12 -19.10 -52.69
CA SER A 502 35.83 -20.41 -53.27
C SER A 502 37.09 -21.12 -53.76
N SER A 503 37.13 -22.43 -53.51
CA SER A 503 38.16 -23.34 -54.04
C SER A 503 37.81 -23.90 -55.42
N ASP A 504 36.58 -23.68 -55.90
CA ASP A 504 36.11 -24.06 -57.22
C ASP A 504 36.64 -23.09 -58.29
N ARG A 505 37.37 -23.61 -59.27
CA ARG A 505 38.01 -22.82 -60.33
C ARG A 505 37.02 -22.20 -61.30
N ASP A 506 35.83 -22.79 -61.46
CA ASP A 506 34.80 -22.24 -62.32
C ASP A 506 34.06 -21.08 -61.66
N VAL A 507 34.04 -21.03 -60.32
CA VAL A 507 33.44 -19.93 -59.54
C VAL A 507 34.48 -18.83 -59.27
N ASN A 508 35.70 -19.22 -58.89
CA ASN A 508 36.85 -18.35 -58.66
C ASN A 508 37.63 -18.12 -59.97
N ASN A 509 36.93 -17.61 -60.98
CA ASN A 509 37.51 -17.25 -62.27
C ASN A 509 37.41 -15.74 -62.52
N LEU A 510 38.30 -15.24 -63.38
CA LEU A 510 38.40 -13.82 -63.73
C LEU A 510 37.15 -13.22 -64.34
N GLU A 511 36.53 -13.96 -65.24
CA GLU A 511 35.40 -13.49 -66.02
C GLU A 511 34.20 -13.32 -65.08
N ASN A 512 34.03 -14.24 -64.13
CA ASN A 512 33.01 -14.18 -63.11
C ASN A 512 33.25 -13.06 -62.10
N ILE A 513 34.47 -12.93 -61.55
CA ILE A 513 34.82 -11.83 -60.64
C ILE A 513 34.70 -10.47 -61.35
N GLY A 514 35.20 -10.36 -62.58
CA GLY A 514 35.09 -9.15 -63.40
C GLY A 514 33.64 -8.79 -63.71
N HIS A 515 32.80 -9.77 -64.01
CA HIS A 515 31.36 -9.58 -64.20
C HIS A 515 30.69 -9.05 -62.93
N HIS A 516 30.97 -9.66 -61.77
CA HIS A 516 30.42 -9.19 -60.49
C HIS A 516 30.95 -7.80 -60.10
N VAL A 517 32.21 -7.45 -60.37
CA VAL A 517 32.72 -6.08 -60.14
C VAL A 517 32.03 -5.07 -61.07
N GLN A 518 31.79 -5.44 -62.34
CA GLN A 518 31.05 -4.58 -63.27
C GLN A 518 29.58 -4.38 -62.82
N ASN A 519 28.93 -5.45 -62.36
CA ASN A 519 27.58 -5.38 -61.78
C ASN A 519 27.57 -4.51 -60.52
N LEU A 520 28.55 -4.71 -59.62
CA LEU A 520 28.72 -3.89 -58.42
C LEU A 520 28.86 -2.41 -58.77
N ASN A 521 29.73 -2.06 -59.73
CA ASN A 521 29.89 -0.69 -60.19
C ASN A 521 28.59 -0.12 -60.78
N THR A 522 27.85 -0.94 -61.54
CA THR A 522 26.55 -0.58 -62.10
C THR A 522 25.52 -0.29 -61.01
N TYR A 523 25.41 -1.15 -60.00
CA TYR A 523 24.47 -0.98 -58.89
C TYR A 523 24.87 0.15 -57.94
N LEU A 524 26.16 0.41 -57.74
CA LEU A 524 26.64 1.58 -57.01
C LEU A 524 26.31 2.88 -57.75
N GLY A 525 26.44 2.90 -59.08
CA GLY A 525 25.97 4.00 -59.91
C GLY A 525 24.45 4.20 -59.82
N ALA A 526 23.68 3.11 -59.90
CA ALA A 526 22.22 3.14 -59.78
C ALA A 526 21.75 3.59 -58.37
N PHE A 527 22.47 3.17 -57.32
CA PHE A 527 22.27 3.62 -55.95
C PHE A 527 22.52 5.13 -55.82
N ALA A 528 23.66 5.61 -56.31
CA ALA A 528 24.01 7.03 -56.27
C ALA A 528 22.97 7.91 -57.01
N GLU A 529 22.49 7.44 -58.16
CA GLU A 529 21.44 8.13 -58.90
C GLU A 529 20.09 8.09 -58.16
N SER A 530 19.72 6.95 -57.58
CA SER A 530 18.49 6.82 -56.78
C SER A 530 18.53 7.73 -55.55
N LYS A 531 19.68 7.81 -54.88
CA LYS A 531 19.94 8.70 -53.75
C LYS A 531 19.80 10.15 -54.17
N ARG A 532 20.43 10.55 -55.27
CA ARG A 532 20.33 11.92 -55.83
C ARG A 532 18.88 12.30 -56.14
N LEU A 533 18.11 11.40 -56.75
CA LEU A 533 16.70 11.62 -57.05
C LEU A 533 15.83 11.74 -55.79
N LEU A 534 16.15 10.96 -54.75
CA LEU A 534 15.48 11.02 -53.46
C LEU A 534 15.82 12.31 -52.70
N ASP A 535 17.09 12.72 -52.67
CA ASP A 535 17.56 13.96 -52.06
C ASP A 535 16.88 15.17 -52.72
N GLN A 536 16.80 15.19 -54.05
CA GLN A 536 16.07 16.23 -54.79
C GLN A 536 14.57 16.25 -54.46
N PHE A 537 13.97 15.09 -54.19
CA PHE A 537 12.58 15.02 -53.75
C PHE A 537 12.43 15.62 -52.34
N PHE A 538 13.33 15.30 -51.41
CA PHE A 538 13.32 15.84 -50.06
C PHE A 538 13.56 17.35 -50.04
N GLU A 539 14.50 17.88 -50.83
CA GLU A 539 14.75 19.32 -50.98
C GLU A 539 13.49 20.05 -51.47
N LYS A 540 12.81 19.53 -52.50
CA LYS A 540 11.56 20.12 -53.00
C LYS A 540 10.43 20.07 -51.96
N SER A 541 10.37 19.00 -51.19
CA SER A 541 9.31 18.77 -50.20
C SER A 541 9.52 19.58 -48.91
N SER A 542 10.77 19.91 -48.57
CA SER A 542 11.13 20.69 -47.37
C SER A 542 10.55 22.12 -47.37
N ILE A 543 10.09 22.63 -48.52
CA ILE A 543 9.45 23.95 -48.67
C ILE A 543 7.97 23.94 -48.20
N ALA A 544 7.36 22.77 -47.96
CA ALA A 544 5.93 22.62 -47.67
C ALA A 544 5.62 21.93 -46.31
N ILE A 545 6.48 22.06 -45.30
CA ILE A 545 6.31 21.37 -44.01
C ILE A 545 5.18 22.02 -43.19
N ASN A 546 4.03 21.34 -43.14
CA ASN A 546 2.95 21.63 -42.19
C ASN A 546 3.39 21.21 -40.78
N LYS A 547 3.35 22.17 -39.83
CA LYS A 547 3.89 22.05 -38.46
C LYS A 547 3.09 21.17 -37.48
N THR A 548 2.02 20.52 -37.90
CA THR A 548 1.19 19.70 -37.00
C THR A 548 1.54 18.23 -37.19
N ALA A 549 2.51 17.73 -36.42
CA ALA A 549 2.77 16.31 -36.30
C ALA A 549 1.55 15.65 -35.63
N THR A 550 0.78 14.87 -36.39
CA THR A 550 -0.30 14.04 -35.85
C THR A 550 0.31 12.91 -35.02
N THR A 551 0.00 12.88 -33.72
CA THR A 551 0.36 11.77 -32.83
C THR A 551 -0.70 10.69 -32.93
N PHE A 552 -0.28 9.45 -33.16
CA PHE A 552 -1.17 8.27 -33.22
C PHE A 552 -1.02 7.43 -31.94
N ASP A 553 -2.09 6.70 -31.58
CA ASP A 553 -2.15 5.82 -30.40
C ASP A 553 -1.29 4.55 -30.55
N SER A 554 -0.66 4.37 -31.71
CA SER A 554 0.10 3.18 -32.08
C SER A 554 1.38 3.58 -32.83
N THR A 555 2.42 2.79 -32.62
CA THR A 555 3.70 3.00 -33.30
C THR A 555 3.69 2.43 -34.72
N CYS A 556 2.88 1.39 -34.98
CA CYS A 556 2.85 0.64 -36.23
C CYS A 556 1.64 0.96 -37.13
N PHE A 557 0.54 1.40 -36.52
CA PHE A 557 -0.77 1.56 -37.15
C PHE A 557 -1.31 2.98 -36.99
N TYR A 558 -2.10 3.40 -37.98
CA TYR A 558 -3.04 4.50 -37.85
C TYR A 558 -4.16 4.14 -36.86
N SER A 559 -4.92 5.14 -36.43
CA SER A 559 -5.99 4.96 -35.43
C SER A 559 -7.04 3.95 -35.90
N ILE A 560 -7.19 2.86 -35.14
CA ILE A 560 -8.21 1.83 -35.36
C ILE A 560 -9.34 2.05 -34.37
N SER A 561 -10.58 2.20 -34.82
CA SER A 561 -11.74 2.36 -33.94
C SER A 561 -12.18 1.03 -33.31
N ASP A 562 -12.96 1.08 -32.22
CA ASP A 562 -13.46 -0.15 -31.57
C ASP A 562 -14.37 -0.99 -32.49
N PRO A 563 -15.28 -0.40 -33.30
CA PRO A 563 -16.03 -1.16 -34.29
C PRO A 563 -15.14 -1.87 -35.31
N GLU A 564 -14.09 -1.21 -35.81
CA GLU A 564 -13.15 -1.81 -36.76
C GLU A 564 -12.37 -2.98 -36.12
N LEU A 565 -11.92 -2.84 -34.86
CA LEU A 565 -11.29 -3.95 -34.14
C LEU A 565 -12.25 -5.14 -33.99
N LEU A 566 -13.53 -4.89 -33.71
CA LEU A 566 -14.56 -5.91 -33.58
C LEU A 566 -14.90 -6.61 -34.91
N ASP A 567 -14.59 -6.01 -36.05
CA ASP A 567 -14.75 -6.60 -37.38
C ASP A 567 -13.51 -7.39 -37.86
N MET A 568 -12.36 -7.24 -37.20
CA MET A 568 -11.10 -7.90 -37.59
C MET A 568 -11.07 -9.40 -37.29
N SER A 569 -10.40 -10.17 -38.15
CA SER A 569 -10.16 -11.61 -37.93
C SER A 569 -9.20 -11.86 -36.77
N GLY A 570 -9.19 -13.08 -36.23
CA GLY A 570 -8.22 -13.48 -35.21
C GLY A 570 -6.77 -13.29 -35.67
N GLU A 571 -6.47 -13.66 -36.91
CA GLU A 571 -5.12 -13.53 -37.50
C GLU A 571 -4.71 -12.05 -37.68
N GLN A 572 -5.64 -11.14 -37.95
CA GLN A 572 -5.39 -9.69 -37.95
C GLN A 572 -5.09 -9.18 -36.54
N LEU A 573 -5.86 -9.59 -35.53
CA LEU A 573 -5.63 -9.21 -34.13
C LEU A 573 -4.28 -9.72 -33.62
N VAL A 574 -3.90 -10.97 -33.94
CA VAL A 574 -2.58 -11.52 -33.65
C VAL A 574 -1.50 -10.67 -34.32
N THR A 575 -1.66 -10.36 -35.61
CA THR A 575 -0.70 -9.54 -36.36
C THR A 575 -0.50 -8.17 -35.71
N ILE A 576 -1.58 -7.49 -35.31
CA ILE A 576 -1.53 -6.20 -34.62
C ILE A 576 -0.77 -6.31 -33.30
N CYS A 577 -1.13 -7.28 -32.45
CA CYS A 577 -0.49 -7.42 -31.15
C CYS A 577 0.99 -7.79 -31.27
N LEU A 578 1.37 -8.75 -32.12
CA LEU A 578 2.78 -9.13 -32.32
C LEU A 578 3.63 -7.95 -32.81
N ASP A 579 3.04 -7.07 -33.65
CA ASP A 579 3.73 -5.92 -34.21
C ASP A 579 3.88 -4.77 -33.22
N GLU A 580 2.85 -4.50 -32.42
CA GLU A 580 2.95 -3.50 -31.35
C GLU A 580 3.94 -3.90 -30.25
N LEU A 581 4.20 -5.20 -30.07
CA LEU A 581 5.21 -5.72 -29.15
C LEU A 581 6.66 -5.58 -29.67
N PHE A 582 6.89 -4.91 -30.80
CA PHE A 582 8.24 -4.44 -31.17
C PHE A 582 8.69 -3.23 -30.34
N ALA A 583 7.76 -2.41 -29.84
CA ALA A 583 8.09 -1.25 -29.04
C ALA A 583 8.50 -1.65 -27.62
N ALA A 584 9.36 -0.85 -26.97
CA ALA A 584 9.79 -1.08 -25.59
C ALA A 584 8.63 -1.11 -24.59
N THR A 585 7.50 -0.46 -24.94
CA THR A 585 6.27 -0.48 -24.16
C THR A 585 5.08 -0.79 -25.08
N PRO A 586 4.10 -1.58 -24.64
CA PRO A 586 2.90 -1.83 -25.42
C PRO A 586 2.09 -0.55 -25.62
N SER A 587 1.40 -0.45 -26.74
CA SER A 587 0.57 0.71 -27.05
C SER A 587 -0.84 0.61 -26.46
N PRO A 588 -1.56 1.75 -26.33
CA PRO A 588 -3.00 1.77 -26.02
C PRO A 588 -3.85 0.84 -26.91
N LEU A 589 -3.45 0.61 -28.16
CA LEU A 589 -4.13 -0.32 -29.07
C LEU A 589 -4.09 -1.76 -28.55
N VAL A 590 -2.94 -2.22 -28.05
CA VAL A 590 -2.79 -3.55 -27.45
C VAL A 590 -3.66 -3.66 -26.20
N VAL A 591 -3.71 -2.61 -25.37
CA VAL A 591 -4.54 -2.60 -24.17
C VAL A 591 -6.01 -2.83 -24.52
N ARG A 592 -6.53 -2.11 -25.54
CA ARG A 592 -7.91 -2.26 -26.03
C ARG A 592 -8.23 -3.68 -26.49
N ILE A 593 -7.29 -4.35 -27.18
CA ILE A 593 -7.45 -5.73 -27.63
C ILE A 593 -7.40 -6.71 -26.44
N VAL A 594 -6.39 -6.61 -25.59
CA VAL A 594 -6.15 -7.55 -24.49
C VAL A 594 -7.21 -7.44 -23.39
N LYS A 595 -7.74 -6.23 -23.12
CA LYS A 595 -8.78 -6.06 -22.09
C LYS A 595 -10.16 -6.53 -22.54
N ASN A 596 -10.43 -6.53 -23.84
CA ASN A 596 -11.73 -6.93 -24.37
C ASN A 596 -11.83 -8.46 -24.52
N ASP A 597 -12.76 -9.09 -23.81
CA ASP A 597 -12.93 -10.54 -23.79
C ASP A 597 -13.21 -11.15 -25.17
N ILE A 598 -14.00 -10.47 -26.02
CA ILE A 598 -14.37 -10.94 -27.36
C ILE A 598 -13.14 -10.92 -28.28
N LEU A 599 -12.40 -9.80 -28.28
CA LEU A 599 -11.19 -9.66 -29.08
C LEU A 599 -10.09 -10.61 -28.62
N TRP A 600 -9.93 -10.79 -27.30
CA TRP A 600 -8.95 -11.70 -26.72
C TRP A 600 -9.21 -13.16 -27.11
N GLN A 601 -10.45 -13.64 -27.03
CA GLN A 601 -10.79 -15.00 -27.46
C GLN A 601 -10.53 -15.20 -28.94
N ARG A 602 -10.96 -14.25 -29.79
CA ARG A 602 -10.71 -14.31 -31.23
C ARG A 602 -9.22 -14.30 -31.57
N LEU A 603 -8.41 -13.53 -30.84
CA LEU A 603 -6.95 -13.51 -30.98
C LEU A 603 -6.35 -14.88 -30.64
N LEU A 604 -6.77 -15.51 -29.53
CA LEU A 604 -6.29 -16.85 -29.15
C LEU A 604 -6.64 -17.91 -30.20
N GLU A 605 -7.86 -17.87 -30.73
CA GLU A 605 -8.29 -18.75 -31.82
C GLU A 605 -7.43 -18.52 -33.07
N GLY A 606 -7.15 -17.26 -33.43
CA GLY A 606 -6.32 -16.91 -34.59
C GLY A 606 -4.85 -17.31 -34.47
N TYR A 607 -4.30 -17.45 -33.26
CA TYR A 607 -2.92 -17.89 -33.05
C TYR A 607 -2.74 -19.42 -33.13
N SER A 608 -3.84 -20.18 -33.07
CA SER A 608 -3.81 -21.65 -32.91
C SER A 608 -3.32 -22.43 -34.14
N ASP A 609 -3.23 -21.78 -35.30
CA ASP A 609 -2.69 -22.34 -36.53
C ASP A 609 -1.25 -21.82 -36.73
N GLY A 610 -0.29 -22.70 -37.00
CA GLY A 610 1.16 -22.41 -37.16
C GLY A 610 1.55 -21.38 -38.24
N ALA A 611 0.59 -20.61 -38.76
CA ALA A 611 0.75 -19.47 -39.66
C ALA A 611 1.80 -18.46 -39.18
N PHE A 612 2.00 -18.30 -37.86
CA PHE A 612 2.94 -17.34 -37.28
C PHE A 612 4.33 -17.92 -36.96
N GLU A 613 4.56 -19.23 -37.10
CA GLU A 613 5.85 -19.87 -36.77
C GLU A 613 7.02 -19.39 -37.64
N GLN A 614 6.71 -18.91 -38.85
CA GLN A 614 7.72 -18.43 -39.80
C GLN A 614 8.24 -17.03 -39.49
N ARG A 615 7.70 -16.35 -38.47
CA ARG A 615 8.22 -15.03 -38.09
C ARG A 615 9.52 -15.16 -37.28
N VAL A 616 10.50 -14.35 -37.62
CA VAL A 616 11.81 -14.31 -36.95
C VAL A 616 11.80 -13.55 -35.62
N ASP A 617 10.73 -12.80 -35.32
CA ASP A 617 10.64 -11.89 -34.17
C ASP A 617 10.10 -12.54 -32.89
N LYS A 618 10.37 -13.83 -32.73
CA LYS A 618 9.99 -14.65 -31.55
C LYS A 618 8.51 -14.52 -31.18
N PRO A 619 7.59 -14.90 -32.10
CA PRO A 619 6.16 -14.72 -31.90
C PRO A 619 5.61 -15.47 -30.68
N GLN A 620 6.22 -16.60 -30.29
CA GLN A 620 5.85 -17.37 -29.10
C GLN A 620 6.11 -16.58 -27.81
N ASP A 621 7.29 -15.97 -27.66
CA ASP A 621 7.63 -15.17 -26.50
C ASP A 621 6.68 -13.97 -26.35
N LYS A 622 6.37 -13.30 -27.47
CA LYS A 622 5.40 -12.19 -27.50
C LYS A 622 4.00 -12.64 -27.09
N MET A 623 3.55 -13.81 -27.52
CA MET A 623 2.26 -14.36 -27.12
C MET A 623 2.22 -14.72 -25.63
N ILE A 624 3.32 -15.26 -25.08
CA ILE A 624 3.44 -15.51 -23.64
C ILE A 624 3.33 -14.20 -22.85
N CYS A 625 3.99 -13.13 -23.28
CA CYS A 625 3.87 -11.81 -22.65
C CYS A 625 2.42 -11.30 -22.64
N LEU A 626 1.71 -11.38 -23.77
CA LEU A 626 0.30 -10.99 -23.86
C LEU A 626 -0.60 -11.81 -22.92
N GLN A 627 -0.36 -13.12 -22.83
CA GLN A 627 -1.10 -14.02 -21.92
C GLN A 627 -0.83 -13.67 -20.45
N GLN A 628 0.41 -13.35 -20.09
CA GLN A 628 0.75 -12.89 -18.74
C GLN A 628 0.02 -11.59 -18.41
N TRP A 629 0.05 -10.58 -19.29
CA TRP A 629 -0.69 -9.33 -19.05
C TRP A 629 -2.19 -9.55 -18.93
N ARG A 630 -2.77 -10.45 -19.74
CA ARG A 630 -4.17 -10.85 -19.61
C ARG A 630 -4.47 -11.50 -18.24
N GLN A 631 -3.58 -12.37 -17.75
CA GLN A 631 -3.74 -13.01 -16.44
C GLN A 631 -3.67 -11.98 -15.31
N GLU A 632 -2.69 -11.07 -15.35
CA GLU A 632 -2.55 -10.00 -14.38
C GLU A 632 -3.77 -9.08 -14.38
N LEU A 633 -4.29 -8.73 -15.57
CA LEU A 633 -5.53 -7.95 -15.69
C LEU A 633 -6.75 -8.71 -15.13
N SER A 634 -6.85 -10.02 -15.38
CA SER A 634 -7.92 -10.85 -14.81
C SER A 634 -7.87 -10.90 -13.28
N ARG A 635 -6.66 -11.00 -12.71
CA ARG A 635 -6.47 -10.98 -11.24
C ARG A 635 -6.79 -9.62 -10.66
N PHE A 636 -6.34 -8.54 -11.30
CA PHE A 636 -6.71 -7.17 -10.96
C PHE A 636 -8.23 -6.99 -10.84
N TRP A 637 -9.00 -7.42 -11.85
CA TRP A 637 -10.46 -7.34 -11.80
C TRP A 637 -11.08 -8.26 -10.74
N THR A 638 -10.48 -9.44 -10.51
CA THR A 638 -10.94 -10.37 -9.48
C THR A 638 -10.81 -9.75 -8.09
N TYR A 639 -9.66 -9.17 -7.76
CA TYR A 639 -9.44 -8.53 -6.46
C TYR A 639 -10.20 -7.22 -6.31
N LYS A 640 -10.41 -6.44 -7.40
CA LYS A 640 -11.34 -5.30 -7.37
C LYS A 640 -12.75 -5.76 -6.94
N ASN A 641 -13.27 -6.81 -7.56
CA ASN A 641 -14.59 -7.32 -7.24
C ASN A 641 -14.63 -7.88 -5.80
N SER A 642 -13.59 -8.62 -5.38
CA SER A 642 -13.42 -9.10 -4.01
C SER A 642 -13.43 -7.96 -3.00
N PHE A 643 -12.68 -6.88 -3.26
CA PHE A 643 -12.61 -5.68 -2.42
C PHE A 643 -14.00 -5.09 -2.15
N TYR A 644 -14.83 -4.94 -3.19
CA TYR A 644 -16.18 -4.39 -3.02
C TYR A 644 -17.16 -5.36 -2.34
N LEU A 645 -16.93 -6.68 -2.41
CA LEU A 645 -17.71 -7.69 -1.72
C LEU A 645 -17.28 -7.90 -0.26
N ASN A 646 -16.03 -7.58 0.09
CA ASN A 646 -15.48 -7.81 1.41
C ASN A 646 -16.05 -6.82 2.43
N THR A 647 -16.58 -7.31 3.55
CA THR A 647 -17.16 -6.48 4.62
C THR A 647 -16.16 -6.19 5.74
N SER A 648 -15.02 -6.89 5.77
CA SER A 648 -13.99 -6.72 6.80
C SER A 648 -12.88 -5.76 6.34
N MET A 649 -12.35 -4.96 7.26
CA MET A 649 -11.24 -4.04 6.95
C MET A 649 -9.97 -4.80 6.53
N ILE A 650 -9.61 -5.86 7.25
CA ILE A 650 -8.45 -6.71 6.93
C ILE A 650 -8.60 -7.31 5.53
N GLY A 651 -9.79 -7.79 5.20
CA GLY A 651 -10.06 -8.36 3.88
C GLY A 651 -9.97 -7.30 2.76
N LYS A 652 -10.56 -6.12 2.96
CA LYS A 652 -10.41 -5.00 2.02
C LYS A 652 -8.96 -4.53 1.84
N ASP A 653 -8.19 -4.46 2.92
CA ASP A 653 -6.77 -4.11 2.85
C ASP A 653 -5.98 -5.14 2.02
N LEU A 654 -6.18 -6.44 2.27
CA LEU A 654 -5.55 -7.52 1.51
C LEU A 654 -5.96 -7.51 0.03
N ASP A 655 -7.26 -7.37 -0.26
CA ASP A 655 -7.76 -7.30 -1.64
C ASP A 655 -7.19 -6.07 -2.37
N ALA A 656 -7.07 -4.92 -1.71
CA ALA A 656 -6.49 -3.71 -2.30
C ALA A 656 -4.97 -3.83 -2.52
N GLU A 657 -4.25 -4.49 -1.60
CA GLU A 657 -2.82 -4.78 -1.75
C GLU A 657 -2.57 -5.70 -2.95
N GLU A 658 -3.27 -6.83 -3.02
CA GLU A 658 -3.17 -7.78 -4.14
C GLU A 658 -3.58 -7.13 -5.47
N MET A 659 -4.67 -6.36 -5.48
CA MET A 659 -5.07 -5.58 -6.66
C MET A 659 -3.97 -4.60 -7.09
N GLY A 660 -3.34 -3.91 -6.12
CA GLY A 660 -2.23 -2.98 -6.37
C GLY A 660 -0.99 -3.66 -6.94
N LEU A 661 -0.65 -4.86 -6.46
CA LEU A 661 0.46 -5.66 -7.00
C LEU A 661 0.22 -6.03 -8.46
N HIS A 662 -0.98 -6.52 -8.79
CA HIS A 662 -1.34 -6.86 -10.18
C HIS A 662 -1.43 -5.62 -11.08
N PHE A 663 -1.88 -4.47 -10.57
CA PHE A 663 -1.82 -3.20 -11.29
C PHE A 663 -0.38 -2.78 -11.61
N GLN A 664 0.55 -2.92 -10.65
CA GLN A 664 1.97 -2.57 -10.85
C GLN A 664 2.71 -3.55 -11.78
N ALA A 665 2.28 -4.82 -11.83
CA ALA A 665 2.83 -5.82 -12.74
C ALA A 665 2.44 -5.58 -14.21
N LEU A 666 1.35 -4.83 -14.45
CA LEU A 666 0.93 -4.46 -15.79
C LEU A 666 1.86 -3.38 -16.40
N PRO A 667 2.08 -3.37 -17.72
CA PRO A 667 2.84 -2.32 -18.40
C PRO A 667 2.21 -0.92 -18.25
N ALA A 668 3.03 0.12 -18.40
CA ALA A 668 2.61 1.52 -18.22
C ALA A 668 1.36 1.92 -19.04
N ALA A 669 1.21 1.41 -20.26
CA ALA A 669 0.02 1.70 -21.08
C ALA A 669 -1.28 1.13 -20.51
N PHE A 670 -1.23 -0.04 -19.85
CA PHE A 670 -2.39 -0.60 -19.13
C PHE A 670 -2.69 0.21 -17.88
N GLN A 671 -1.67 0.64 -17.14
CA GLN A 671 -1.83 1.46 -15.94
C GLN A 671 -2.41 2.84 -16.27
N ALA A 672 -2.13 3.36 -17.46
CA ALA A 672 -2.63 4.64 -17.97
C ALA A 672 -4.00 4.54 -18.68
N ASP A 673 -4.53 3.33 -18.91
CA ASP A 673 -5.88 3.16 -19.46
C ASP A 673 -6.91 3.70 -18.46
N GLU A 674 -7.79 4.57 -18.92
CA GLU A 674 -8.73 5.31 -18.06
C GLU A 674 -9.59 4.37 -17.20
N GLU A 675 -10.05 3.26 -17.76
CA GLU A 675 -10.93 2.32 -17.04
C GLU A 675 -10.17 1.60 -15.92
N ILE A 676 -8.96 1.13 -16.22
CA ILE A 676 -8.10 0.43 -15.26
C ILE A 676 -7.60 1.41 -14.19
N TYR A 677 -7.14 2.58 -14.60
CA TYR A 677 -6.68 3.64 -13.71
C TYR A 677 -7.77 4.09 -12.73
N GLN A 678 -8.97 4.41 -13.23
CA GLN A 678 -10.08 4.85 -12.38
C GLN A 678 -10.56 3.72 -11.46
N ALA A 679 -10.52 2.46 -11.91
CA ALA A 679 -10.82 1.33 -11.04
C ALA A 679 -9.82 1.22 -9.87
N ASN A 680 -8.53 1.34 -10.14
CA ASN A 680 -7.49 1.32 -9.11
C ASN A 680 -7.62 2.52 -8.16
N LYS A 681 -7.75 3.72 -8.71
CA LYS A 681 -7.94 4.94 -7.94
C LYS A 681 -9.19 4.87 -7.06
N GLY A 682 -10.30 4.35 -7.58
CA GLY A 682 -11.55 4.19 -6.84
C GLY A 682 -11.39 3.27 -5.61
N VAL A 683 -10.62 2.18 -5.72
CA VAL A 683 -10.31 1.30 -4.58
C VAL A 683 -9.42 2.00 -3.56
N VAL A 684 -8.36 2.67 -4.03
CA VAL A 684 -7.45 3.45 -3.16
C VAL A 684 -8.18 4.56 -2.41
N ASP A 685 -9.04 5.32 -3.09
CA ASP A 685 -9.81 6.42 -2.50
C ASP A 685 -10.82 5.90 -1.45
N VAL A 686 -11.52 4.80 -1.74
CA VAL A 686 -12.43 4.15 -0.78
C VAL A 686 -11.67 3.67 0.45
N LEU A 687 -10.50 3.04 0.27
CA LEU A 687 -9.69 2.54 1.36
C LEU A 687 -9.12 3.68 2.22
N ALA A 688 -8.65 4.76 1.59
CA ALA A 688 -8.19 5.96 2.30
C ALA A 688 -9.31 6.61 3.12
N LEU A 689 -10.52 6.71 2.55
CA LEU A 689 -11.70 7.21 3.27
C LEU A 689 -12.06 6.31 4.45
N TRP A 690 -12.08 4.98 4.26
CA TRP A 690 -12.30 4.00 5.32
C TRP A 690 -11.28 4.16 6.46
N ASN A 691 -9.99 4.18 6.13
CA ASN A 691 -8.91 4.31 7.11
C ASN A 691 -8.98 5.62 7.88
N SER A 692 -9.23 6.75 7.21
CA SER A 692 -9.37 8.05 7.87
C SER A 692 -10.60 8.10 8.80
N SER A 693 -11.73 7.55 8.38
CA SER A 693 -12.98 7.51 9.15
C SER A 693 -12.86 6.58 10.36
N ASN A 694 -12.25 5.41 10.17
CA ASN A 694 -11.98 4.45 11.25
C ASN A 694 -11.03 5.06 12.30
N LYS A 695 -9.93 5.69 11.87
CA LYS A 695 -8.99 6.35 12.77
C LYS A 695 -9.64 7.49 13.56
N ASN A 696 -10.53 8.26 12.91
CA ASN A 696 -11.31 9.30 13.59
C ASN A 696 -12.22 8.68 14.66
N PHE A 697 -13.00 7.65 14.30
CA PHE A 697 -13.85 6.94 15.25
C PHE A 697 -13.06 6.40 16.45
N LEU A 698 -11.98 5.65 16.22
CA LEU A 698 -11.14 5.10 17.30
C LEU A 698 -10.55 6.19 18.20
N SER A 699 -10.15 7.33 17.63
CA SER A 699 -9.68 8.48 18.41
C SER A 699 -10.79 9.07 19.29
N LYS A 700 -12.02 9.19 18.77
CA LYS A 700 -13.18 9.65 19.54
C LYS A 700 -13.61 8.63 20.59
N GLU A 701 -13.52 7.34 20.27
CA GLU A 701 -13.84 6.24 21.17
C GLU A 701 -12.89 6.24 22.37
N GLN A 702 -11.57 6.33 22.14
CA GLN A 702 -10.59 6.47 23.22
C GLN A 702 -10.87 7.69 24.10
N ARG A 703 -11.21 8.84 23.49
CA ARG A 703 -11.55 10.06 24.24
C ARG A 703 -12.82 9.87 25.08
N PHE A 704 -13.83 9.20 24.54
CA PHE A 704 -15.05 8.85 25.24
C PHE A 704 -14.75 7.89 26.41
N LEU A 705 -14.01 6.81 26.18
CA LEU A 705 -13.65 5.85 27.22
C LEU A 705 -12.85 6.50 28.36
N ALA A 706 -12.02 7.50 28.07
CA ALA A 706 -11.26 8.25 29.07
C ALA A 706 -12.10 9.26 29.88
N LYS A 707 -13.06 9.95 29.26
CA LYS A 707 -13.81 11.06 29.88
C LYS A 707 -15.21 10.67 30.36
N LYS A 708 -15.88 9.79 29.63
CA LYS A 708 -17.26 9.34 29.84
C LYS A 708 -18.25 10.49 30.07
N SER A 709 -18.17 11.53 29.24
CA SER A 709 -19.02 12.73 29.30
C SER A 709 -19.93 12.87 28.07
N GLU A 710 -21.04 13.61 28.21
CA GLU A 710 -21.99 13.87 27.11
C GLU A 710 -21.32 14.48 25.88
N GLN A 711 -20.42 15.46 26.08
CA GLN A 711 -19.68 16.06 24.98
C GLN A 711 -18.84 15.03 24.21
N SER A 712 -18.10 14.18 24.93
CA SER A 712 -17.26 13.15 24.29
C SER A 712 -18.09 12.07 23.58
N TYR A 713 -19.28 11.75 24.10
CA TYR A 713 -20.21 10.82 23.48
C TYR A 713 -20.85 11.41 22.22
N SER A 714 -21.22 12.69 22.22
CA SER A 714 -21.74 13.38 21.02
C SER A 714 -20.68 13.45 19.91
N GLU A 715 -19.41 13.66 20.25
CA GLU A 715 -18.30 13.60 19.28
C GLU A 715 -18.16 12.17 18.70
N LEU A 716 -18.27 11.14 19.54
CA LEU A 716 -18.22 9.73 19.12
C LEU A 716 -19.41 9.34 18.23
N GLN A 717 -20.64 9.72 18.59
CA GLN A 717 -21.83 9.50 17.77
C GLN A 717 -21.70 10.17 16.39
N THR A 718 -21.14 11.38 16.33
CA THR A 718 -20.89 12.07 15.06
C THR A 718 -19.87 11.31 14.22
N ALA A 719 -18.78 10.85 14.83
CA ALA A 719 -17.77 10.03 14.14
C ALA A 719 -18.37 8.70 13.64
N PHE A 720 -19.23 8.06 14.44
CA PHE A 720 -19.93 6.83 14.08
C PHE A 720 -20.88 7.01 12.89
N LYS A 721 -21.69 8.08 12.87
CA LYS A 721 -22.59 8.39 11.74
C LYS A 721 -21.84 8.67 10.43
N ASN A 722 -20.59 9.12 10.52
CA ASN A 722 -19.73 9.36 9.38
C ASN A 722 -18.96 8.10 8.94
N LEU A 723 -19.08 6.98 9.65
CA LEU A 723 -18.51 5.72 9.19
C LEU A 723 -19.28 5.20 7.96
N PRO A 724 -18.57 4.62 6.99
CA PRO A 724 -19.16 3.79 5.94
C PRO A 724 -20.06 2.69 6.54
N SER A 725 -21.16 2.34 5.88
CA SER A 725 -22.21 1.44 6.43
C SER A 725 -21.66 0.14 7.00
N ASP A 726 -20.77 -0.51 6.26
CA ASP A 726 -20.27 -1.85 6.61
C ASP A 726 -19.34 -1.78 7.83
N LEU A 727 -18.55 -0.71 7.93
CA LEU A 727 -17.72 -0.43 9.10
C LEU A 727 -18.56 0.03 10.30
N GLY A 728 -19.66 0.75 10.05
CA GLY A 728 -20.63 1.11 11.08
C GLY A 728 -21.28 -0.12 11.72
N GLN A 729 -21.62 -1.14 10.93
CA GLN A 729 -22.15 -2.41 11.46
C GLN A 729 -21.17 -3.08 12.43
N HIS A 730 -19.86 -3.03 12.15
CA HIS A 730 -18.85 -3.62 13.04
C HIS A 730 -18.85 -2.98 14.45
N TYR A 731 -19.02 -1.66 14.53
CA TYR A 731 -19.01 -0.91 15.80
C TYR A 731 -20.40 -0.70 16.43
N GLN A 732 -21.48 -1.14 15.77
CA GLN A 732 -22.86 -0.95 16.22
C GLN A 732 -23.08 -1.45 17.65
N SER A 733 -22.63 -2.67 17.96
CA SER A 733 -22.77 -3.26 19.30
C SER A 733 -22.05 -2.44 20.38
N ASN A 734 -20.87 -1.90 20.08
CA ASN A 734 -20.14 -1.04 21.02
C ASN A 734 -20.91 0.26 21.26
N MET A 735 -21.44 0.88 20.20
CA MET A 735 -22.24 2.10 20.31
C MET A 735 -23.50 1.92 21.17
N GLU A 736 -24.17 0.78 21.03
CA GLU A 736 -25.34 0.43 21.87
C GLU A 736 -24.95 0.27 23.34
N LEU A 737 -23.79 -0.32 23.64
CA LEU A 737 -23.28 -0.41 25.01
C LEU A 737 -22.92 0.96 25.59
N TYR A 738 -22.33 1.84 24.78
CA TYR A 738 -21.99 3.20 25.20
C TYR A 738 -23.23 4.07 25.41
N GLU A 739 -24.27 3.90 24.59
CA GLU A 739 -25.55 4.59 24.75
C GLU A 739 -26.22 4.24 26.08
N LYS A 740 -26.30 2.95 26.41
CA LYS A 740 -26.88 2.47 27.68
C LYS A 740 -26.10 3.00 28.88
N GLU A 741 -24.76 3.02 28.81
CA GLU A 741 -23.93 3.60 29.87
C GLU A 741 -24.17 5.10 30.06
N MET A 742 -24.33 5.85 28.97
CA MET A 742 -24.61 7.28 29.04
C MET A 742 -26.01 7.57 29.58
N HIS A 743 -27.01 6.78 29.21
CA HIS A 743 -28.35 6.88 29.78
C HIS A 743 -28.34 6.64 31.30
N TYR A 744 -27.60 5.62 31.78
CA TYR A 744 -27.44 5.38 33.21
C TYR A 744 -26.78 6.58 33.92
N ARG A 745 -25.67 7.10 33.37
CA ARG A 745 -24.96 8.26 33.94
C ARG A 745 -25.81 9.52 34.01
N HIS A 746 -26.59 9.79 32.97
CA HIS A 746 -27.51 10.92 32.94
C HIS A 746 -28.58 10.78 34.04
N THR A 747 -29.21 9.60 34.14
CA THR A 747 -30.21 9.29 35.17
C THR A 747 -29.62 9.37 36.58
N LEU A 748 -28.37 8.95 36.76
CA LEU A 748 -27.65 9.07 38.03
C LEU A 748 -27.44 10.53 38.45
N ALA A 749 -27.07 11.39 37.50
CA ALA A 749 -26.90 12.82 37.75
C ALA A 749 -28.24 13.46 38.17
N LEU A 750 -29.32 13.15 37.45
CA LEU A 750 -30.67 13.62 37.80
C LEU A 750 -31.10 13.16 39.20
N HIS A 751 -30.84 11.89 39.56
CA HIS A 751 -31.18 11.36 40.88
C HIS A 751 -30.44 12.09 42.01
N LYS A 752 -29.16 12.44 41.80
CA LYS A 752 -28.34 13.15 42.80
C LYS A 752 -28.81 14.58 43.08
N GLU A 753 -29.58 15.18 42.17
CA GLU A 753 -30.10 16.54 42.31
C GLU A 753 -31.47 16.60 43.03
N GLN A 754 -32.09 15.44 43.33
CA GLN A 754 -33.42 15.40 43.93
C GLN A 754 -33.40 15.75 45.43
N ALA A 755 -34.21 16.74 45.83
CA ALA A 755 -34.40 17.14 47.22
C ALA A 755 -35.74 16.64 47.82
N ASP A 756 -36.61 16.08 46.98
CA ASP A 756 -37.93 15.56 47.34
C ASP A 756 -37.94 14.03 47.29
N PHE A 757 -38.64 13.38 48.24
CA PHE A 757 -38.66 11.93 48.34
C PHE A 757 -39.38 11.27 47.16
N ASP A 758 -40.51 11.82 46.71
CA ASP A 758 -41.30 11.22 45.64
C ASP A 758 -40.55 11.30 44.30
N GLU A 759 -39.87 12.43 44.04
CA GLU A 759 -39.01 12.57 42.85
C GLU A 759 -37.73 11.72 42.95
N ALA A 760 -37.11 11.62 44.13
CA ALA A 760 -35.97 10.74 44.36
C ALA A 760 -36.34 9.26 44.17
N ALA A 761 -37.52 8.82 44.63
CA ALA A 761 -38.00 7.46 44.45
C ALA A 761 -38.29 7.14 42.98
N ARG A 762 -38.91 8.07 42.24
CA ARG A 762 -39.17 7.94 40.79
C ARG A 762 -37.86 7.83 40.01
N THR A 763 -36.95 8.79 40.21
CA THR A 763 -35.65 8.80 39.50
C THR A 763 -34.77 7.61 39.88
N PHE A 764 -34.88 7.09 41.11
CA PHE A 764 -34.19 5.86 41.52
C PHE A 764 -34.74 4.62 40.81
N ALA A 765 -36.05 4.54 40.57
CA ALA A 765 -36.66 3.45 39.80
C ALA A 765 -36.16 3.48 38.34
N GLU A 766 -36.11 4.67 37.73
CA GLU A 766 -35.51 4.87 36.39
C GLU A 766 -34.02 4.49 36.39
N LEU A 767 -33.27 4.88 37.42
CA LEU A 767 -31.86 4.52 37.58
C LEU A 767 -31.66 3.00 37.69
N SER A 768 -32.54 2.30 38.41
CA SER A 768 -32.54 0.83 38.51
C SER A 768 -32.78 0.17 37.15
N GLN A 769 -33.76 0.67 36.40
CA GLN A 769 -34.05 0.16 35.06
C GLN A 769 -32.87 0.41 34.10
N ALA A 770 -32.24 1.58 34.19
CA ALA A 770 -31.05 1.89 33.39
C ALA A 770 -29.85 1.00 33.78
N LEU A 771 -29.67 0.71 35.08
CA LEU A 771 -28.63 -0.20 35.57
C LEU A 771 -28.81 -1.60 34.96
N ASP A 772 -30.05 -2.09 34.90
CA ASP A 772 -30.36 -3.43 34.40
C ASP A 772 -30.01 -3.65 32.92
N GLN A 773 -30.00 -2.57 32.13
CA GLN A 773 -29.64 -2.60 30.72
C GLN A 773 -28.12 -2.62 30.47
N LEU A 774 -27.29 -2.31 31.48
CA LEU A 774 -25.85 -2.34 31.35
C LEU A 774 -25.29 -3.77 31.22
N SER A 775 -24.12 -3.91 30.61
CA SER A 775 -23.38 -5.18 30.59
C SER A 775 -22.94 -5.60 32.01
N PRO A 776 -22.63 -6.88 32.27
CA PRO A 776 -22.18 -7.36 33.58
C PRO A 776 -20.98 -6.56 34.14
N ASP A 777 -19.99 -6.25 33.30
CA ASP A 777 -18.81 -5.50 33.70
C ASP A 777 -19.14 -4.05 34.05
N GLN A 778 -20.02 -3.41 33.29
CA GLN A 778 -20.51 -2.06 33.59
C GLN A 778 -21.35 -2.03 34.88
N LYS A 779 -22.20 -3.04 35.11
CA LYS A 779 -22.96 -3.17 36.35
C LYS A 779 -22.04 -3.20 37.57
N LEU A 780 -20.96 -3.99 37.50
CA LEU A 780 -19.99 -4.12 38.58
C LEU A 780 -19.36 -2.77 38.97
N ILE A 781 -19.08 -1.91 37.98
CA ILE A 781 -18.50 -0.57 38.21
C ILE A 781 -19.45 0.31 39.03
N TYR A 782 -20.75 0.27 38.76
CA TYR A 782 -21.74 1.17 39.37
C TYR A 782 -22.50 0.58 40.57
N GLN A 783 -22.31 -0.72 40.84
CA GLN A 783 -23.06 -1.45 41.86
C GLN A 783 -22.89 -0.87 43.28
N ALA A 784 -21.66 -0.45 43.63
CA ALA A 784 -21.39 0.13 44.95
C ALA A 784 -22.11 1.48 45.13
N GLU A 785 -22.10 2.34 44.11
CA GLU A 785 -22.76 3.64 44.15
C GLU A 785 -24.30 3.49 44.17
N PHE A 786 -24.84 2.55 43.38
CA PHE A 786 -26.26 2.23 43.39
C PHE A 786 -26.72 1.72 44.76
N ALA A 787 -25.95 0.85 45.41
CA ALA A 787 -26.26 0.34 46.75
C ALA A 787 -26.27 1.45 47.82
N ILE A 788 -25.37 2.43 47.72
CA ILE A 788 -25.36 3.60 48.60
C ILE A 788 -26.64 4.41 48.43
N LEU A 789 -27.04 4.71 47.18
CA LEU A 789 -28.25 5.46 46.89
C LEU A 789 -29.52 4.71 47.35
N GLN A 790 -29.53 3.39 47.20
CA GLN A 790 -30.62 2.54 47.71
C GLN A 790 -30.76 2.66 49.24
N ALA A 791 -29.64 2.64 49.97
CA ALA A 791 -29.64 2.80 51.41
C ALA A 791 -30.10 4.21 51.84
N ILE A 792 -29.70 5.26 51.12
CA ILE A 792 -30.17 6.63 51.36
C ILE A 792 -31.69 6.73 51.17
N LEU A 793 -32.23 6.19 50.07
CA LEU A 793 -33.66 6.21 49.80
C LEU A 793 -34.46 5.44 50.86
N LEU A 794 -33.95 4.28 51.30
CA LEU A 794 -34.54 3.50 52.39
C LEU A 794 -34.58 4.29 53.69
N ASN A 795 -33.50 4.99 54.04
CA ASN A 795 -33.45 5.83 55.24
C ASN A 795 -34.49 6.96 55.19
N TRP A 796 -34.64 7.62 54.03
CA TRP A 796 -35.70 8.62 53.83
C TRP A 796 -37.11 8.02 53.97
N GLN A 797 -37.35 6.83 53.41
CA GLN A 797 -38.64 6.14 53.53
C GLN A 797 -38.99 5.85 55.01
N LEU A 798 -38.01 5.37 55.79
CA LEU A 798 -38.18 5.10 57.22
C LEU A 798 -38.45 6.39 58.01
N GLN A 799 -37.80 7.49 57.65
CA GLN A 799 -38.07 8.82 58.22
C GLN A 799 -39.50 9.28 57.97
N GLN A 800 -39.99 9.17 56.73
CA GLN A 800 -41.37 9.54 56.37
C GLN A 800 -42.39 8.69 57.12
N LEU A 801 -42.14 7.39 57.26
CA LEU A 801 -43.00 6.50 58.05
C LEU A 801 -43.07 6.93 59.52
N PHE A 802 -41.95 7.27 60.14
CA PHE A 802 -41.93 7.79 61.51
C PHE A 802 -42.74 9.08 61.65
N ILE A 803 -42.55 10.05 60.74
CA ILE A 803 -43.30 11.32 60.73
C ILE A 803 -44.81 11.05 60.61
N ALA A 804 -45.22 10.16 59.71
CA ALA A 804 -46.61 9.80 59.52
C ALA A 804 -47.23 9.15 60.77
N GLN A 805 -46.52 8.19 61.40
CA GLN A 805 -47.00 7.54 62.62
C GLN A 805 -47.06 8.51 63.81
N LYS A 806 -46.14 9.49 63.87
CA LYS A 806 -46.16 10.52 64.91
C LYS A 806 -47.38 11.42 64.76
N LEU A 807 -47.69 11.85 63.54
CA LEU A 807 -48.88 12.64 63.25
C LEU A 807 -50.17 11.88 63.62
N ASN A 808 -50.21 10.57 63.36
CA ASN A 808 -51.35 9.73 63.76
C ASN A 808 -51.51 9.65 65.28
N PHE A 809 -50.41 9.53 66.04
CA PHE A 809 -50.41 9.56 67.50
C PHE A 809 -50.92 10.92 68.04
N GLU A 810 -50.46 12.04 67.48
CA GLU A 810 -50.85 13.38 67.91
C GLU A 810 -52.34 13.68 67.63
N ARG A 811 -52.87 13.19 66.51
CA ARG A 811 -54.28 13.41 66.09
C ARG A 811 -55.30 12.52 66.79
N ALA A 812 -54.88 11.54 67.60
CA ALA A 812 -55.83 10.63 68.25
C ALA A 812 -56.70 11.37 69.29
N ALA A 813 -58.02 11.29 69.11
CA ALA A 813 -59.00 12.12 69.81
C ALA A 813 -59.32 11.68 71.26
N THR A 814 -58.97 10.46 71.64
CA THR A 814 -59.25 9.91 72.99
C THR A 814 -57.98 9.39 73.66
N PRO A 815 -57.91 9.40 75.00
CA PRO A 815 -56.83 8.74 75.75
C PRO A 815 -56.57 7.30 75.30
N GLN A 816 -57.63 6.52 75.05
CA GLN A 816 -57.54 5.14 74.60
C GLN A 816 -56.95 5.03 73.19
N ALA A 817 -57.36 5.90 72.26
CA ALA A 817 -56.82 5.92 70.90
C ALA A 817 -55.34 6.32 70.88
N LYS A 818 -54.93 7.31 71.68
CA LYS A 818 -53.51 7.72 71.81
C LYS A 818 -52.63 6.57 72.30
N VAL A 819 -53.08 5.85 73.33
CA VAL A 819 -52.35 4.67 73.86
C VAL A 819 -52.22 3.57 72.80
N ALA A 820 -53.25 3.33 71.99
CA ALA A 820 -53.19 2.32 70.92
C ALA A 820 -52.23 2.71 69.78
N MET A 821 -52.28 3.97 69.33
CA MET A 821 -51.47 4.48 68.22
C MET A 821 -49.98 4.57 68.55
N PHE A 822 -49.62 4.67 69.83
CA PHE A 822 -48.21 4.69 70.26
C PHE A 822 -47.43 3.43 69.85
N SER A 823 -48.10 2.27 69.75
CA SER A 823 -47.45 1.04 69.29
C SER A 823 -46.88 1.17 67.87
N GLY A 824 -47.63 1.77 66.95
CA GLY A 824 -47.19 2.04 65.57
C GLY A 824 -46.08 3.08 65.50
N LEU A 825 -46.17 4.14 66.31
CA LEU A 825 -45.11 5.16 66.43
C LEU A 825 -43.80 4.57 66.96
N ASN A 826 -43.86 3.72 67.99
CA ASN A 826 -42.66 3.10 68.57
C ASN A 826 -42.00 2.11 67.61
N VAL A 827 -42.79 1.33 66.85
CA VAL A 827 -42.25 0.44 65.80
C VAL A 827 -41.57 1.26 64.70
N ALA A 828 -42.20 2.35 64.25
CA ALA A 828 -41.59 3.22 63.23
C ALA A 828 -40.30 3.89 63.74
N PHE A 829 -40.21 4.24 65.02
CA PHE A 829 -38.99 4.76 65.64
C PHE A 829 -37.85 3.72 65.68
N LEU A 830 -38.15 2.49 66.10
CA LEU A 830 -37.16 1.40 66.16
C LEU A 830 -36.66 0.98 64.78
N ALA A 831 -37.44 1.25 63.73
CA ALA A 831 -37.03 1.01 62.36
C ALA A 831 -36.11 2.11 61.80
N LEU A 832 -35.97 3.27 62.47
CA LEU A 832 -35.04 4.31 62.04
C LEU A 832 -33.58 3.87 62.22
N PRO A 833 -32.68 4.23 61.29
CA PRO A 833 -31.24 4.04 61.49
C PRO A 833 -30.73 4.87 62.68
N PRO A 834 -29.60 4.48 63.32
CA PRO A 834 -29.10 5.09 64.55
C PRO A 834 -28.99 6.62 64.46
N GLU A 835 -28.50 7.15 63.35
CA GLU A 835 -28.28 8.58 63.14
C GLU A 835 -29.59 9.38 63.14
N LEU A 836 -30.65 8.82 62.57
CA LEU A 836 -31.99 9.43 62.57
C LEU A 836 -32.71 9.21 63.90
N SER A 837 -32.52 8.05 64.53
CA SER A 837 -33.14 7.74 65.82
C SER A 837 -32.74 8.75 66.91
N VAL A 838 -31.50 9.25 66.90
CA VAL A 838 -31.02 10.29 67.83
C VAL A 838 -31.81 11.58 67.66
N GLN A 839 -32.15 11.98 66.44
CA GLN A 839 -32.89 13.23 66.17
C GLN A 839 -34.32 13.20 66.71
N TYR A 840 -34.94 12.01 66.74
CA TYR A 840 -36.33 11.83 67.17
C TYR A 840 -36.48 11.27 68.59
N GLN A 841 -35.36 10.99 69.28
CA GLN A 841 -35.34 10.38 70.61
C GLN A 841 -36.11 11.17 71.66
N GLU A 842 -36.01 12.50 71.64
CA GLU A 842 -36.74 13.36 72.58
C GLU A 842 -38.26 13.29 72.36
N GLN A 843 -38.68 13.22 71.09
CA GLN A 843 -40.09 13.22 70.70
C GLN A 843 -40.79 11.90 71.09
N ILE A 844 -40.11 10.76 70.91
CA ILE A 844 -40.64 9.46 71.33
C ILE A 844 -40.67 9.34 72.86
N ASN A 845 -39.67 9.89 73.57
CA ASN A 845 -39.64 9.92 75.03
C ASN A 845 -40.79 10.75 75.60
N ALA A 846 -41.09 11.91 75.01
CA ALA A 846 -42.24 12.73 75.38
C ALA A 846 -43.58 12.00 75.14
N SER A 847 -43.70 11.32 73.99
CA SER A 847 -44.90 10.53 73.65
C SER A 847 -45.11 9.35 74.62
N ASN A 848 -44.04 8.68 75.04
CA ASN A 848 -44.10 7.58 76.01
C ASN A 848 -44.59 8.03 77.40
N LYS A 849 -44.09 9.19 77.86
CA LYS A 849 -44.53 9.81 79.12
C LYS A 849 -46.02 10.19 79.10
N GLU A 850 -46.49 10.71 77.97
CA GLU A 850 -47.93 10.99 77.77
C GLU A 850 -48.78 9.72 77.85
N VAL A 851 -48.34 8.64 77.19
CA VAL A 851 -49.02 7.34 77.26
C VAL A 851 -49.06 6.79 78.69
N ALA A 852 -47.97 6.94 79.46
CA ALA A 852 -47.93 6.54 80.86
C ALA A 852 -48.96 7.30 81.70
N TYR A 853 -49.05 8.62 81.54
CA TYR A 853 -50.09 9.43 82.19
C TYR A 853 -51.51 9.02 81.80
N LEU A 854 -51.79 8.87 80.50
CA LEU A 854 -53.12 8.51 80.01
C LEU A 854 -53.59 7.17 80.56
N ARG A 855 -52.69 6.19 80.72
CA ARG A 855 -53.00 4.91 81.38
C ARG A 855 -53.44 5.09 82.83
N GLN A 856 -52.73 5.92 83.59
CA GLN A 856 -53.10 6.21 84.98
C GLN A 856 -54.40 6.99 85.08
N LEU A 857 -54.65 7.93 84.16
CA LEU A 857 -55.88 8.72 84.12
C LEU A 857 -57.10 7.82 83.88
N ILE A 858 -57.02 6.92 82.89
CA ILE A 858 -58.07 5.95 82.59
C ILE A 858 -58.33 5.06 83.82
N ALA A 859 -57.28 4.57 84.48
CA ALA A 859 -57.41 3.74 85.67
C ALA A 859 -58.07 4.49 86.85
N HIS A 860 -57.75 5.77 87.04
CA HIS A 860 -58.33 6.59 88.12
C HIS A 860 -59.81 6.92 87.89
N GLN A 861 -60.22 7.19 86.65
CA GLN A 861 -61.61 7.54 86.33
C GLN A 861 -62.60 6.38 86.49
N GLN A 862 -62.11 5.14 86.52
CA GLN A 862 -62.95 3.94 86.65
C GLN A 862 -63.32 3.59 88.11
N GLN A 863 -62.91 4.40 89.09
CA GLN A 863 -63.14 4.10 90.51
C GLN A 863 -64.51 4.57 91.01
N ASP A 864 -65.19 3.74 91.82
CA ASP A 864 -66.58 3.91 92.26
C ASP A 864 -66.73 4.43 93.71
N THR A 865 -65.70 4.19 94.53
CA THR A 865 -65.70 4.46 95.98
C THR A 865 -64.52 5.34 96.37
N ILE A 866 -64.72 6.17 97.40
CA ILE A 866 -63.69 7.11 97.89
C ILE A 866 -62.37 6.38 98.17
N SER A 867 -62.42 5.20 98.80
CA SER A 867 -61.22 4.40 99.07
C SER A 867 -60.40 4.11 97.81
N LYS A 868 -61.04 3.68 96.71
CA LYS A 868 -60.33 3.26 95.51
C LYS A 868 -59.80 4.44 94.67
N SER A 869 -60.54 5.54 94.62
CA SER A 869 -60.05 6.78 93.98
C SER A 869 -58.83 7.32 94.72
N ARG A 870 -58.86 7.34 96.05
CA ARG A 870 -57.71 7.78 96.87
C ARG A 870 -56.48 6.90 96.73
N THR A 871 -56.64 5.59 96.54
CA THR A 871 -55.49 4.69 96.30
C THR A 871 -54.86 4.86 94.92
N THR A 872 -55.64 5.28 93.92
CA THR A 872 -55.15 5.42 92.53
C THR A 872 -54.62 6.83 92.22
N PHE A 873 -55.01 7.84 92.99
CA PHE A 873 -54.60 9.23 92.78
C PHE A 873 -53.07 9.49 92.86
N PRO A 874 -52.30 8.88 93.80
CA PRO A 874 -50.84 9.10 93.84
C PRO A 874 -50.12 8.68 92.56
N ALA A 875 -50.49 7.54 91.98
CA ALA A 875 -49.92 7.07 90.73
C ALA A 875 -50.27 7.98 89.54
N LEU A 876 -51.49 8.52 89.52
CA LEU A 876 -51.90 9.54 88.55
C LEU A 876 -51.09 10.84 88.70
N LYS A 877 -50.85 11.29 89.94
CA LYS A 877 -50.04 12.49 90.22
C LYS A 877 -48.60 12.34 89.76
N THR A 878 -47.94 11.22 90.10
CA THR A 878 -46.57 10.94 89.62
C THR A 878 -46.50 10.95 88.10
N ALA A 879 -47.46 10.29 87.42
CA ALA A 879 -47.46 10.26 85.97
C ALA A 879 -47.75 11.63 85.34
N TYR A 880 -48.56 12.49 85.99
CA TYR A 880 -48.77 13.87 85.56
C TYR A 880 -47.50 14.71 85.71
N ASP A 881 -46.77 14.55 86.82
CA ASP A 881 -45.54 15.31 87.09
C ASP A 881 -44.41 15.00 86.09
N GLU A 882 -44.42 13.80 85.52
CA GLU A 882 -43.45 13.36 84.51
C GLU A 882 -43.75 13.83 83.07
N LEU A 883 -44.95 14.38 82.82
CA LEU A 883 -45.33 14.89 81.49
C LEU A 883 -44.41 16.02 81.01
N HIS A 884 -44.23 16.11 79.70
CA HIS A 884 -43.58 17.26 79.06
C HIS A 884 -44.40 18.54 79.31
N PRO A 885 -43.81 19.75 79.46
CA PRO A 885 -44.54 20.98 79.79
C PRO A 885 -45.74 21.28 78.87
N GLN A 886 -45.59 21.04 77.56
CA GLN A 886 -46.68 21.22 76.59
C GLN A 886 -47.85 20.25 76.82
N GLN A 887 -47.56 19.02 77.24
CA GLN A 887 -48.57 18.01 77.55
C GLN A 887 -49.26 18.31 78.89
N LYS A 888 -48.52 18.81 79.90
CA LYS A 888 -49.10 19.24 81.19
C LYS A 888 -50.22 20.27 80.99
N ASN A 889 -49.98 21.29 80.17
CA ASN A 889 -50.98 22.32 79.86
C ASN A 889 -52.28 21.73 79.29
N SER A 890 -52.17 20.67 78.48
CA SER A 890 -53.33 20.03 77.84
C SER A 890 -54.22 19.27 78.83
N TYR A 891 -53.68 18.82 79.97
CA TYR A 891 -54.41 18.03 80.96
C TYR A 891 -54.62 18.73 82.31
N GLN A 892 -54.06 19.93 82.49
CA GLN A 892 -54.00 20.67 83.74
C GLN A 892 -55.35 20.83 84.44
N GLN A 893 -56.35 21.39 83.75
CA GLN A 893 -57.66 21.65 84.33
C GLN A 893 -58.34 20.37 84.85
N SER A 894 -58.20 19.27 84.10
CA SER A 894 -58.77 17.99 84.48
C SER A 894 -58.08 17.38 85.70
N PHE A 895 -56.75 17.53 85.79
CA PHE A 895 -55.96 17.04 86.91
C PHE A 895 -56.21 17.83 88.20
N GLU A 896 -56.26 19.16 88.13
CA GLU A 896 -56.53 20.05 89.28
C GLU A 896 -57.90 19.76 89.90
N THR A 897 -58.91 19.47 89.07
CA THR A 897 -60.25 19.10 89.55
C THR A 897 -60.20 17.80 90.38
N LEU A 898 -59.44 16.80 89.93
CA LEU A 898 -59.29 15.54 90.66
C LEU A 898 -58.52 15.73 91.98
N GLU A 899 -57.53 16.63 92.00
CA GLU A 899 -56.77 16.98 93.20
C GLU A 899 -57.63 17.68 94.26
N GLN A 900 -58.49 18.61 93.83
CA GLN A 900 -59.43 19.29 94.71
C GLN A 900 -60.46 18.33 95.34
N ASN A 901 -60.92 17.35 94.57
CA ASN A 901 -61.82 16.32 95.06
C ASN A 901 -61.14 15.42 96.11
N ASP A 902 -59.92 14.94 95.85
CA ASP A 902 -59.15 14.16 96.83
C ASP A 902 -58.95 14.93 98.15
N THR A 903 -58.64 16.23 98.04
CA THR A 903 -58.51 17.12 99.22
C THR A 903 -59.82 17.22 100.00
N SER A 904 -60.94 17.36 99.30
CA SER A 904 -62.27 17.44 99.92
C SER A 904 -62.65 16.13 100.60
N TYR A 905 -62.35 14.98 99.99
CA TYR A 905 -62.59 13.68 100.61
C TYR A 905 -61.82 13.50 101.91
N LYS A 906 -60.55 13.94 101.96
CA LYS A 906 -59.74 13.88 103.19
C LYS A 906 -60.38 14.64 104.34
N LEU A 907 -60.87 15.85 104.07
CA LEU A 907 -61.51 16.70 105.08
C LEU A 907 -62.83 16.10 105.58
N LEU A 908 -63.68 15.64 104.67
CA LEU A 908 -64.97 15.04 105.04
C LEU A 908 -64.81 13.74 105.83
N LEU A 909 -63.82 12.92 105.51
CA LEU A 909 -63.49 11.71 106.27
C LEU A 909 -62.94 12.05 107.67
N ALA A 910 -62.05 13.04 107.76
CA ALA A 910 -61.46 13.45 109.04
C ALA A 910 -62.50 13.98 110.03
N ASN A 911 -63.48 14.73 109.54
CA ASN A 911 -64.59 15.26 110.34
C ASN A 911 -65.74 14.25 110.53
N GLN A 912 -65.55 12.99 110.10
CA GLN A 912 -66.56 11.93 110.18
C GLN A 912 -67.90 12.26 109.50
N ILE A 913 -67.87 13.17 108.52
CA ILE A 913 -69.04 13.57 107.73
C ILE A 913 -69.39 12.49 106.69
N ILE A 914 -68.37 11.80 106.17
CA ILE A 914 -68.50 10.67 105.23
C ILE A 914 -67.66 9.47 105.69
N LYS A 915 -67.87 8.31 105.06
CA LYS A 915 -67.14 7.04 105.22
C LYS A 915 -66.44 6.65 103.91
N ASN A 916 -65.38 5.84 104.03
CA ASN A 916 -64.60 5.36 102.87
C ASN A 916 -65.43 4.58 101.83
N SER A 917 -66.54 3.97 102.26
CA SER A 917 -67.46 3.22 101.39
C SER A 917 -68.49 4.10 100.67
N ASN A 918 -68.48 5.42 100.88
CA ASN A 918 -69.40 6.28 100.16
C ASN A 918 -69.10 6.30 98.67
N ASN A 919 -70.17 6.38 97.87
CA ASN A 919 -70.09 6.49 96.42
C ASN A 919 -69.55 7.87 96.03
N ILE A 920 -68.56 7.89 95.14
CA ILE A 920 -67.89 9.14 94.69
C ILE A 920 -68.87 10.12 94.04
N GLN A 921 -69.80 9.64 93.22
CA GLN A 921 -70.73 10.51 92.50
C GLN A 921 -71.64 11.26 93.47
N THR A 922 -72.13 10.58 94.52
CA THR A 922 -72.95 11.22 95.55
C THR A 922 -72.18 12.30 96.30
N ILE A 923 -70.93 12.03 96.70
CA ILE A 923 -70.11 13.01 97.42
C ILE A 923 -69.75 14.20 96.53
N ASN A 924 -69.37 13.95 95.27
CA ASN A 924 -69.06 15.01 94.33
C ASN A 924 -70.26 15.89 94.01
N GLY A 925 -71.47 15.32 93.96
CA GLY A 925 -72.69 16.10 93.82
C GLY A 925 -72.87 17.12 94.94
N VAL A 926 -72.62 16.73 96.19
CA VAL A 926 -72.69 17.65 97.34
C VAL A 926 -71.53 18.66 97.34
N LEU A 927 -70.32 18.25 96.97
CA LEU A 927 -69.18 19.15 96.87
C LEU A 927 -69.38 20.22 95.80
N GLU A 928 -69.99 19.87 94.68
CA GLU A 928 -70.34 20.83 93.63
C GLU A 928 -71.42 21.80 94.11
N ALA A 929 -72.44 21.32 94.82
CA ALA A 929 -73.48 22.18 95.42
C ALA A 929 -72.94 23.18 96.46
N LEU A 930 -71.82 22.87 97.11
CA LEU A 930 -71.15 23.73 98.11
C LEU A 930 -69.99 24.56 97.55
N LYS A 931 -69.66 24.41 96.26
CA LYS A 931 -68.42 24.95 95.67
C LYS A 931 -68.29 26.47 95.78
N ASN A 932 -69.42 27.18 95.74
CA ASN A 932 -69.46 28.64 95.64
C ASN A 932 -69.65 29.38 96.98
N ASP A 933 -69.73 28.67 98.11
CA ASP A 933 -69.88 29.31 99.44
C ASP A 933 -68.93 28.69 100.47
N GLY A 934 -67.76 29.30 100.64
CA GLY A 934 -66.73 28.81 101.56
C GLY A 934 -67.20 28.77 103.02
N THR A 935 -68.10 29.67 103.44
CA THR A 935 -68.57 29.74 104.82
C THR A 935 -69.58 28.62 105.10
N LEU A 936 -70.57 28.44 104.22
CA LEU A 936 -71.53 27.34 104.33
C LEU A 936 -70.86 25.98 104.13
N ARG A 937 -69.91 25.87 103.19
CA ARG A 937 -69.09 24.66 103.00
C ARG A 937 -68.35 24.29 104.28
N ASN A 938 -67.69 25.25 104.91
CA ASN A 938 -66.97 25.00 106.16
C ASN A 938 -67.92 24.63 107.32
N ALA A 939 -69.11 25.22 107.38
CA ALA A 939 -70.13 24.85 108.36
C ALA A 939 -70.63 23.41 108.13
N ALA A 940 -70.99 23.06 106.90
CA ALA A 940 -71.45 21.72 106.54
C ALA A 940 -70.36 20.65 106.75
N PHE A 941 -69.10 20.99 106.52
CA PHE A 941 -67.98 20.07 106.75
C PHE A 941 -67.74 19.79 108.25
N LYS A 942 -68.33 20.55 109.17
CA LYS A 942 -68.19 20.40 110.62
C LYS A 942 -69.48 19.94 111.30
N ASP A 943 -70.60 20.05 110.61
CA ASP A 943 -71.91 19.72 111.13
C ASP A 943 -72.55 18.61 110.28
N ILE A 944 -72.55 17.40 110.83
CA ILE A 944 -73.14 16.22 110.18
C ILE A 944 -74.64 16.39 109.92
N ARG A 945 -75.36 17.18 110.73
CA ARG A 945 -76.79 17.43 110.57
C ARG A 945 -77.04 18.38 109.43
N LEU A 946 -76.24 19.45 109.34
CA LEU A 946 -76.28 20.38 108.21
C LEU A 946 -75.87 19.67 106.90
N TRP A 947 -74.80 18.88 106.90
CA TRP A 947 -74.41 18.07 105.73
C TRP A 947 -75.48 17.06 105.33
N SER A 948 -76.05 16.35 106.30
CA SER A 948 -77.15 15.40 106.08
C SER A 948 -78.38 16.12 105.50
N ALA A 949 -78.75 17.28 106.04
CA ALA A 949 -79.86 18.08 105.55
C ALA A 949 -79.62 18.58 104.11
N ILE A 950 -78.41 19.04 103.79
CA ILE A 950 -78.04 19.46 102.43
C ILE A 950 -78.00 18.27 101.47
N SER A 951 -77.41 17.14 101.86
CA SER A 951 -77.32 15.94 101.01
C SER A 951 -78.67 15.26 100.77
N LYS A 952 -79.63 15.40 101.69
CA LYS A 952 -81.02 14.94 101.53
C LYS A 952 -81.93 15.98 100.87
N SER A 953 -81.49 17.23 100.78
CA SER A 953 -82.26 18.31 100.20
C SER A 953 -82.58 17.99 98.74
N LYS A 954 -83.85 18.17 98.37
CA LYS A 954 -84.31 18.14 96.97
C LYS A 954 -84.24 19.51 96.31
N LYS A 955 -83.74 20.52 97.02
CA LYS A 955 -83.55 21.87 96.50
C LYS A 955 -82.30 21.86 95.65
N GLU A 956 -82.49 21.87 94.32
CA GLU A 956 -81.41 21.68 93.34
C GLU A 956 -80.28 22.71 93.46
N LEU A 957 -80.57 23.88 94.05
CA LEU A 957 -79.62 24.97 94.21
C LEU A 957 -79.89 25.73 95.53
N LEU A 958 -78.85 25.88 96.37
CA LEU A 958 -78.86 26.73 97.58
C LEU A 958 -78.67 28.23 97.23
N GLU A 959 -79.24 28.67 96.11
CA GLU A 959 -78.86 29.92 95.42
C GLU A 959 -79.32 31.22 96.11
N PRO A 960 -80.53 31.34 96.70
CA PRO A 960 -80.89 32.56 97.41
C PRO A 960 -79.91 32.79 98.57
N GLU A 961 -79.17 33.92 98.54
CA GLU A 961 -78.30 34.36 99.64
C GLU A 961 -79.03 34.31 100.98
N VAL A 962 -80.33 34.60 100.94
CA VAL A 962 -81.27 34.49 102.05
C VAL A 962 -81.28 33.09 102.66
N ILE A 963 -81.43 32.03 101.86
CA ILE A 963 -81.44 30.64 102.40
C ILE A 963 -80.08 30.31 103.02
N ARG A 964 -78.97 30.68 102.38
CA ARG A 964 -77.63 30.39 102.91
C ARG A 964 -77.40 31.10 104.25
N LYS A 965 -77.77 32.38 104.34
CA LYS A 965 -77.74 33.15 105.59
C LYS A 965 -78.67 32.54 106.64
N ASP A 966 -79.86 32.10 106.26
CA ASP A 966 -80.81 31.49 107.19
C ASP A 966 -80.29 30.17 107.74
N LEU A 967 -79.70 29.30 106.93
CA LEU A 967 -79.10 28.05 107.41
C LEU A 967 -77.97 28.34 108.41
N LEU A 968 -77.16 29.37 108.16
CA LEU A 968 -76.13 29.82 109.09
C LEU A 968 -76.74 30.43 110.37
N ILE A 969 -77.84 31.18 110.27
CA ILE A 969 -78.55 31.75 111.42
C ILE A 969 -79.18 30.64 112.26
N ILE A 970 -79.81 29.66 111.63
CA ILE A 970 -80.43 28.49 112.28
C ILE A 970 -79.35 27.65 112.96
N GLN A 971 -78.21 27.40 112.28
CA GLN A 971 -77.06 26.70 112.86
C GLN A 971 -76.46 27.47 114.02
N LYS A 972 -76.28 28.79 113.89
CA LYS A 972 -75.76 29.64 114.95
C LYS A 972 -76.71 29.66 116.15
N PHE A 973 -78.01 29.75 115.92
CA PHE A 973 -79.01 29.69 116.98
C PHE A 973 -78.90 28.38 117.75
N TYR A 974 -78.80 27.25 117.05
CA TYR A 974 -78.58 25.96 117.69
C TYR A 974 -77.27 25.93 118.47
N ALA A 975 -76.16 26.35 117.86
CA ALA A 975 -74.85 26.33 118.50
C ALA A 975 -74.77 27.23 119.76
N ASP A 976 -75.41 28.40 119.73
CA ASP A 976 -75.42 29.35 120.84
C ASP A 976 -76.36 28.90 121.98
N ARG A 977 -77.28 27.95 121.72
CA ARG A 977 -78.32 27.54 122.68
C ARG A 977 -78.19 26.10 123.19
N ALA A 978 -77.65 25.20 122.40
CA ALA A 978 -77.42 23.82 122.82
C ALA A 978 -76.13 23.73 123.65
N LEU A 979 -76.09 24.47 124.76
CA LEU A 979 -74.97 24.48 125.70
C LEU A 979 -75.18 23.36 126.72
N PRO A 980 -74.15 22.57 127.04
CA PRO A 980 -74.26 21.50 128.05
C PRO A 980 -74.77 22.00 129.40
N GLU A 981 -74.41 23.23 129.77
CA GLU A 981 -74.83 23.90 131.00
C GLU A 981 -76.37 24.01 131.13
N ASN A 982 -77.09 24.07 129.99
CA ASN A 982 -78.54 24.15 130.00
C ASN A 982 -79.22 22.85 130.44
N ASP A 983 -78.54 21.70 130.32
CA ASP A 983 -79.10 20.42 130.78
C ASP A 983 -79.14 20.34 132.30
N GLU A 984 -78.22 21.00 132.99
CA GLU A 984 -78.24 21.11 134.46
C GLU A 984 -79.32 22.10 134.94
N GLU A 985 -79.48 23.23 134.26
CA GLU A 985 -80.44 24.26 134.68
C GLU A 985 -81.89 23.92 134.30
N PHE A 986 -82.09 23.21 133.19
CA PHE A 986 -83.41 22.99 132.57
C PHE A 986 -83.75 21.53 132.25
N GLY A 987 -82.81 20.60 132.44
CA GLY A 987 -82.95 19.16 132.13
C GLY A 987 -82.50 18.80 130.71
N GLU A 988 -81.97 17.59 130.50
CA GLU A 988 -81.48 17.08 129.20
C GLU A 988 -82.52 17.14 128.07
N GLU A 989 -83.80 17.04 128.43
CA GLU A 989 -84.91 17.14 127.49
C GLU A 989 -84.96 18.52 126.80
N TYR A 990 -84.30 19.55 127.35
CA TYR A 990 -84.22 20.87 126.76
C TYR A 990 -83.28 20.90 125.55
N ASN A 991 -82.03 20.45 125.69
CA ASN A 991 -81.11 20.39 124.56
C ASN A 991 -81.62 19.42 123.49
N GLN A 992 -82.30 18.34 123.89
CA GLN A 992 -82.95 17.46 122.92
C GLN A 992 -84.05 18.18 122.13
N SER A 993 -84.90 18.99 122.76
CA SER A 993 -85.86 19.83 122.05
C SER A 993 -85.18 20.87 121.17
N LEU A 994 -84.01 21.41 121.55
CA LEU A 994 -83.22 22.29 120.68
C LEU A 994 -82.65 21.57 119.46
N ILE A 995 -82.19 20.32 119.61
CA ILE A 995 -81.74 19.48 118.49
C ILE A 995 -82.91 19.21 117.53
N ASN A 996 -84.04 18.75 118.08
CA ASN A 996 -85.23 18.46 117.29
C ASN A 996 -85.70 19.71 116.55
N PHE A 997 -85.72 20.85 117.26
CA PHE A 997 -86.08 22.13 116.66
C PHE A 997 -85.08 22.56 115.59
N TYR A 998 -83.77 22.39 115.80
CA TYR A 998 -82.74 22.69 114.81
C TYR A 998 -82.89 21.85 113.55
N GLU A 999 -82.96 20.54 113.69
CA GLU A 999 -83.12 19.60 112.57
C GLU A 999 -84.42 19.90 111.81
N ARG A 1000 -85.52 20.09 112.52
CA ARG A 1000 -86.81 20.39 111.90
C ARG A 1000 -86.84 21.76 111.26
N THR A 1001 -86.17 22.75 111.84
CA THR A 1001 -86.06 24.10 111.25
C THR A 1001 -85.20 24.08 110.00
N LEU A 1002 -84.09 23.31 109.98
CA LEU A 1002 -83.29 23.09 108.77
C LEU A 1002 -84.11 22.40 107.69
N GLU A 1003 -84.84 21.34 108.03
CA GLU A 1003 -85.71 20.62 107.10
C GLU A 1003 -86.82 21.52 106.54
N ILE A 1004 -87.49 22.29 107.40
CA ILE A 1004 -88.54 23.23 106.98
C ILE A 1004 -87.95 24.31 106.08
N ARG A 1005 -86.79 24.90 106.41
CA ARG A 1005 -86.16 25.95 105.60
C ARG A 1005 -85.64 25.44 104.25
N LEU A 1006 -85.14 24.20 104.23
CA LEU A 1006 -84.70 23.50 103.02
C LEU A 1006 -85.85 22.86 102.24
N SER A 1007 -87.07 22.88 102.79
CA SER A 1007 -88.25 22.39 102.10
C SER A 1007 -88.70 23.34 100.97
N ASN A 1008 -89.72 22.89 100.25
CA ASN A 1008 -90.42 23.66 99.22
C ASN A 1008 -91.72 24.29 99.74
N LEU A 1009 -91.94 24.38 101.05
CA LEU A 1009 -93.08 25.10 101.63
C LEU A 1009 -92.99 26.60 101.29
N SER A 1010 -94.13 27.28 101.13
CA SER A 1010 -94.16 28.75 100.95
C SER A 1010 -93.59 29.47 102.18
N VAL A 1011 -93.14 30.72 102.04
CA VAL A 1011 -92.52 31.45 103.16
C VAL A 1011 -93.47 31.56 104.37
N LYS A 1012 -94.76 31.84 104.12
CA LYS A 1012 -95.80 31.86 105.15
C LYS A 1012 -95.99 30.50 105.81
N ALA A 1013 -96.00 29.41 105.02
CA ALA A 1013 -96.10 28.05 105.54
C ALA A 1013 -94.85 27.64 106.33
N GLN A 1014 -93.65 28.05 105.91
CA GLN A 1014 -92.40 27.83 106.64
C GLN A 1014 -92.39 28.57 107.97
N ALA A 1015 -92.76 29.85 107.97
CA ALA A 1015 -92.89 30.65 109.19
C ALA A 1015 -93.87 30.00 110.16
N THR A 1016 -95.03 29.61 109.66
CA THR A 1016 -96.07 28.91 110.44
C THR A 1016 -95.57 27.58 110.99
N ALA A 1017 -94.87 26.79 110.17
CA ALA A 1017 -94.34 25.49 110.57
C ALA A 1017 -93.21 25.61 111.60
N ILE A 1018 -92.34 26.62 111.49
CA ILE A 1018 -91.28 26.89 112.47
C ILE A 1018 -91.88 27.40 113.78
N ILE A 1019 -92.87 28.28 113.72
CA ILE A 1019 -93.64 28.73 114.89
C ILE A 1019 -94.32 27.53 115.56
N ALA A 1020 -94.98 26.67 114.77
CA ALA A 1020 -95.61 25.46 115.29
C ALA A 1020 -94.59 24.52 115.93
N ALA A 1021 -93.43 24.32 115.30
CA ALA A 1021 -92.34 23.53 115.87
C ALA A 1021 -91.82 24.14 117.18
N ALA A 1022 -91.72 25.47 117.29
CA ALA A 1022 -91.35 26.13 118.53
C ALA A 1022 -92.42 25.94 119.63
N HIS A 1023 -93.70 26.02 119.29
CA HIS A 1023 -94.80 25.74 120.22
C HIS A 1023 -94.82 24.28 120.67
N GLU A 1024 -94.64 23.35 119.74
CA GLU A 1024 -94.60 21.91 120.00
C GLU A 1024 -93.47 21.58 120.97
N GLU A 1025 -92.26 22.07 120.69
CA GLU A 1025 -91.06 21.75 121.48
C GLU A 1025 -91.01 22.50 122.83
N PHE A 1026 -91.51 23.74 122.91
CA PHE A 1026 -91.32 24.60 124.09
C PHE A 1026 -92.60 24.96 124.89
N GLY A 1027 -93.80 24.81 124.32
CA GLY A 1027 -95.03 25.41 124.86
C GLY A 1027 -95.61 24.77 126.14
N HIS A 1028 -95.28 23.51 126.42
CA HIS A 1028 -95.87 22.73 127.51
C HIS A 1028 -95.09 22.80 128.84
N ARG A 1029 -94.03 23.61 128.94
CA ARG A 1029 -93.09 23.61 130.08
C ARG A 1029 -93.39 24.72 131.11
N HIS A 1030 -93.06 24.54 132.39
CA HIS A 1030 -93.38 25.52 133.46
C HIS A 1030 -92.73 26.90 133.31
N LYS A 1031 -91.65 27.02 132.51
CA LYS A 1031 -91.01 28.28 132.09
C LYS A 1031 -91.25 28.59 130.60
N ALA A 1032 -92.25 27.95 129.98
CA ALA A 1032 -92.52 27.91 128.53
C ALA A 1032 -92.52 29.27 127.86
N ALA A 1033 -93.09 30.29 128.51
CA ALA A 1033 -93.25 31.60 127.91
C ALA A 1033 -91.92 32.22 127.42
N ARG A 1034 -90.78 31.94 128.08
CA ARG A 1034 -89.48 32.52 127.69
C ARG A 1034 -88.84 31.83 126.49
N TYR A 1035 -88.85 30.50 126.46
CA TYR A 1035 -88.19 29.73 125.38
C TYR A 1035 -89.02 29.68 124.13
N LEU A 1036 -90.34 29.58 124.30
CA LEU A 1036 -91.26 29.82 123.21
C LEU A 1036 -91.01 31.20 122.61
N ALA A 1037 -90.83 32.24 123.43
CA ALA A 1037 -90.48 33.57 122.91
C ALA A 1037 -89.15 33.59 122.14
N ASP A 1038 -88.14 32.82 122.54
CA ASP A 1038 -86.86 32.73 121.82
C ASP A 1038 -87.01 31.99 120.46
N GLY A 1039 -87.77 30.89 120.41
CA GLY A 1039 -88.09 30.18 119.16
C GLY A 1039 -88.97 31.00 118.22
N LEU A 1040 -89.96 31.70 118.76
CA LEU A 1040 -90.77 32.68 118.02
C LEU A 1040 -89.91 33.86 117.55
N MET A 1041 -88.91 34.28 118.34
CA MET A 1041 -87.99 35.34 117.95
C MET A 1041 -87.05 34.87 116.83
N LEU A 1042 -86.58 33.61 116.83
CA LEU A 1042 -85.87 33.05 115.66
C LEU A 1042 -86.77 33.12 114.42
N ALA A 1043 -88.03 32.68 114.50
CA ALA A 1043 -88.97 32.81 113.39
C ALA A 1043 -89.14 34.28 112.96
N SER A 1044 -89.19 35.22 113.91
CA SER A 1044 -89.28 36.65 113.59
C SER A 1044 -88.05 37.20 112.87
N ILE A 1045 -86.85 36.73 113.22
CA ILE A 1045 -85.60 37.10 112.56
C ILE A 1045 -85.59 36.58 111.13
N LEU A 1046 -86.04 35.34 110.93
CA LEU A 1046 -86.05 34.68 109.62
C LEU A 1046 -87.09 35.30 108.65
N PHE A 1047 -88.20 35.86 109.14
CA PHE A 1047 -89.35 36.17 108.27
C PHE A 1047 -89.89 37.62 108.31
N PHE A 1048 -89.59 38.45 109.32
CA PHE A 1048 -90.34 39.71 109.50
C PHE A 1048 -89.53 40.97 109.77
N GLY A 1049 -88.20 40.89 109.91
CA GLY A 1049 -87.29 42.06 109.97
C GLY A 1049 -87.45 43.03 111.16
N LEU A 1050 -88.59 43.07 111.86
CA LEU A 1050 -88.85 43.97 113.00
C LEU A 1050 -87.99 43.64 114.23
N GLY A 1051 -87.55 42.38 114.36
CA GLY A 1051 -86.56 41.97 115.36
C GLY A 1051 -85.24 42.73 115.23
N LEU A 1052 -84.88 43.17 114.01
CA LEU A 1052 -83.66 43.96 113.75
C LEU A 1052 -83.77 45.40 114.29
N ALA A 1053 -84.95 46.02 114.26
CA ALA A 1053 -85.14 47.37 114.79
C ALA A 1053 -85.07 47.39 116.33
N ILE A 1054 -85.61 46.36 116.99
CA ILE A 1054 -85.50 46.17 118.45
C ILE A 1054 -84.07 45.73 118.83
N MET A 1055 -83.40 44.92 117.99
CA MET A 1055 -81.99 44.59 118.15
C MET A 1055 -81.09 45.82 118.03
N GLY A 1056 -81.32 46.70 117.06
CA GLY A 1056 -80.52 47.91 116.83
C GLY A 1056 -80.58 48.89 118.01
N ALA A 1057 -81.77 49.12 118.58
CA ALA A 1057 -81.94 49.96 119.76
C ALA A 1057 -81.28 49.37 121.03
N ARG A 1058 -81.11 48.04 121.11
CA ARG A 1058 -80.57 47.33 122.29
C ARG A 1058 -79.08 46.99 122.16
N TYR A 1059 -78.55 46.84 120.94
CA TYR A 1059 -77.11 46.70 120.68
C TYR A 1059 -76.32 47.92 121.19
N ALA A 1060 -76.94 49.11 121.23
CA ALA A 1060 -76.35 50.32 121.82
C ALA A 1060 -76.31 50.34 123.36
N THR A 1061 -76.96 49.38 124.05
CA THR A 1061 -77.11 49.36 125.53
C THR A 1061 -76.52 48.12 126.22
N SER A 1062 -75.70 47.33 125.51
CA SER A 1062 -74.86 46.25 126.07
C SER A 1062 -75.56 45.21 126.95
N THR A 1063 -76.84 44.91 126.70
CA THR A 1063 -77.57 43.80 127.34
C THR A 1063 -77.87 42.70 126.33
N SER A 1064 -77.80 41.43 126.76
CA SER A 1064 -78.01 40.23 125.94
C SER A 1064 -79.26 40.32 125.05
N VAL A 1065 -79.10 40.02 123.76
CA VAL A 1065 -80.06 40.26 122.66
C VAL A 1065 -81.44 39.61 122.92
N PHE A 1066 -81.50 38.55 123.73
CA PHE A 1066 -82.74 37.85 124.02
C PHE A 1066 -83.30 38.08 125.45
N PHE A 1067 -82.67 38.87 126.36
CA PHE A 1067 -83.08 38.86 127.79
C PHE A 1067 -83.19 40.21 128.54
N SER A 1068 -84.35 40.47 129.21
CA SER A 1068 -84.49 41.35 130.39
C SER A 1068 -85.69 40.92 131.27
N ASN A 1069 -85.59 41.13 132.60
CA ASN A 1069 -86.42 40.51 133.67
C ASN A 1069 -87.88 41.00 133.85
N ALA A 1070 -88.55 41.57 132.85
CA ALA A 1070 -89.95 42.00 132.97
C ALA A 1070 -90.90 41.06 132.21
N ALA A 1071 -91.63 40.22 132.93
CA ALA A 1071 -92.25 39.00 132.40
C ALA A 1071 -93.67 39.13 131.80
N THR A 1072 -94.38 40.27 131.90
CA THR A 1072 -95.84 40.26 131.62
C THR A 1072 -96.33 41.19 130.51
N LYS A 1073 -95.43 41.88 129.79
CA LYS A 1073 -95.81 42.72 128.63
C LYS A 1073 -95.40 42.17 127.27
N ARG A 1074 -94.39 41.29 127.19
CA ARG A 1074 -93.81 40.84 125.90
C ARG A 1074 -94.73 39.89 125.14
N GLU A 1075 -95.28 38.89 125.83
CA GLU A 1075 -96.17 37.89 125.22
C GLU A 1075 -97.45 38.56 124.72
N THR A 1076 -98.07 39.45 125.49
CA THR A 1076 -99.30 40.14 125.06
C THR A 1076 -99.09 41.03 123.84
N ILE A 1077 -97.95 41.76 123.76
CA ILE A 1077 -97.59 42.57 122.59
C ILE A 1077 -97.29 41.66 121.39
N LEU A 1078 -96.56 40.56 121.60
CA LEU A 1078 -96.25 39.59 120.55
C LEU A 1078 -97.51 38.89 120.04
N THR A 1079 -98.36 38.31 120.88
CA THR A 1079 -99.51 37.55 120.37
C THR A 1079 -100.57 38.45 119.73
N GLN A 1080 -100.82 39.67 120.25
CA GLN A 1080 -101.87 40.56 119.71
C GLN A 1080 -101.42 41.38 118.49
N GLU A 1081 -100.19 41.88 118.44
CA GLU A 1081 -99.71 42.63 117.27
C GLU A 1081 -99.16 41.73 116.16
N TRP A 1082 -98.56 40.58 116.53
CA TRP A 1082 -97.86 39.74 115.56
C TRP A 1082 -98.79 38.77 114.83
N MET A 1083 -99.77 38.17 115.51
CA MET A 1083 -100.78 37.33 114.82
C MET A 1083 -101.56 38.14 113.78
N LYS A 1084 -101.83 39.42 114.07
CA LYS A 1084 -102.42 40.35 113.10
C LYS A 1084 -101.53 40.59 111.89
N LYS A 1085 -100.23 40.82 112.09
CA LYS A 1085 -99.27 40.98 110.99
C LYS A 1085 -99.02 39.68 110.21
N LEU A 1086 -99.24 38.52 110.82
CA LEU A 1086 -99.15 37.21 110.18
C LEU A 1086 -100.39 36.94 109.29
N GLU A 1087 -101.56 37.43 109.70
CA GLU A 1087 -102.80 37.45 108.88
C GLU A 1087 -102.66 38.41 107.69
N ASP A 1088 -101.97 39.55 107.88
CA ASP A 1088 -101.70 40.53 106.83
C ASP A 1088 -100.62 40.10 105.81
N LEU A 1089 -99.95 38.95 106.02
CA LEU A 1089 -99.05 38.41 105.01
C LEU A 1089 -99.87 37.83 103.85
N PRO A 1090 -99.62 38.27 102.60
CA PRO A 1090 -100.27 37.68 101.43
C PRO A 1090 -100.03 36.16 101.42
N ASP A 1091 -101.10 35.39 101.14
CA ASP A 1091 -101.05 33.92 101.02
C ASP A 1091 -100.24 33.46 99.80
N ASP A 1092 -99.92 34.41 98.92
CA ASP A 1092 -99.17 34.19 97.69
C ASP A 1092 -97.69 34.58 97.90
N ASP A 1093 -96.79 33.84 97.24
CA ASP A 1093 -95.31 33.91 97.34
C ASP A 1093 -94.68 35.30 96.99
N GLU A 1094 -95.49 36.35 96.80
CA GLU A 1094 -95.05 37.73 96.59
C GLU A 1094 -94.41 38.37 97.84
N ALA A 1095 -94.55 37.77 99.03
CA ALA A 1095 -93.85 38.22 100.25
C ALA A 1095 -92.30 38.15 100.11
N MET A 1096 -91.75 37.35 99.20
CA MET A 1096 -90.30 37.33 98.95
C MET A 1096 -89.79 38.60 98.24
N GLN A 1097 -90.67 39.38 97.60
CA GLN A 1097 -90.31 40.65 96.95
C GLN A 1097 -90.55 41.87 97.87
N ALA A 1098 -91.46 41.80 98.84
CA ALA A 1098 -91.72 42.90 99.78
C ALA A 1098 -90.56 43.17 100.77
N HIS A 1099 -89.67 42.18 101.00
CA HIS A 1099 -88.46 42.37 101.80
C HIS A 1099 -87.37 43.24 101.13
N GLN A 1100 -87.50 43.57 99.84
CA GLN A 1100 -86.62 44.53 99.18
C GLN A 1100 -87.05 46.00 99.40
N LEU A 1101 -88.29 46.27 99.82
CA LEU A 1101 -88.81 47.64 99.98
C LEU A 1101 -88.44 48.32 101.31
N PHE A 1102 -87.99 47.56 102.32
CA PHE A 1102 -87.70 48.10 103.66
C PHE A 1102 -86.21 48.14 104.03
N ASN A 1103 -85.30 47.72 103.14
CA ASN A 1103 -83.85 47.67 103.43
C ASN A 1103 -82.95 48.33 102.36
N THR A 1104 -83.49 49.15 101.46
CA THR A 1104 -82.67 50.04 100.61
C THR A 1104 -82.42 51.38 101.31
N PRO A 1105 -81.17 51.75 101.64
CA PRO A 1105 -80.85 53.13 101.99
C PRO A 1105 -81.06 54.00 100.75
N SER A 1106 -81.81 55.10 100.87
CA SER A 1106 -81.81 56.12 99.83
C SER A 1106 -80.42 56.76 99.78
N ALA A 1107 -79.65 56.45 98.74
CA ALA A 1107 -78.41 57.15 98.43
C ALA A 1107 -78.74 58.50 97.80
N ALA A 1108 -78.81 59.53 98.64
CA ALA A 1108 -78.65 60.92 98.24
C ALA A 1108 -77.64 61.57 99.20
N SER A 1109 -76.35 61.49 98.85
CA SER A 1109 -75.41 62.62 98.90
C SER A 1109 -73.98 62.12 98.78
N ALA A 1110 -73.27 62.64 97.78
CA ALA A 1110 -71.88 62.99 97.95
C ALA A 1110 -71.80 64.23 98.86
N ALA A 1111 -71.19 64.07 100.04
CA ALA A 1111 -70.42 65.04 100.83
C ALA A 1111 -70.00 64.38 102.15
#